data_AF-A0A1W2G0G7-F1
#
_entry.id   AF-A0A1W2G0G7-F1
#
_cell.length_a   1.000
_cell.length_b   1.000
_cell.length_c   1.000
_cell.angle_alpha   90.00
_cell.angle_beta   90.00
_cell.angle_gamma   90.00
#
_symmetry.space_group_name_H-M   'P 1'
#
loop_
_entity.id
_entity.type
_entity.pdbx_description
1 polymer ?
#
loop_
_entity_poly.entity_id
_entity_poly.type
_entity_poly.pdbx_seq_one_letter_code
_entity_poly.pdbx_strand_id
1 'polypeptide(L)'
;MAQFQISYAGAASRLSGLDETETQEQLRDWARFGLASHLGLDTARLRDAAYDTLPVRDAGFADLTRQPTGPGRALPDGKGTLHVLVPRGDPHLDRTIGLQLDQYRTDSGADPDQVQVHRYEIDSGTRTIRLIAEVPARTADVRAAHGYVTMRVNDSPALADFLGRTHYLSTVEIKGTDILASGWNWPAGAGPQVSHEDISVLQRGYLRSSGPRPGFSLDPGPSENRDDVLAVLPQLSPELADRILADRWSGSSFSSAGDVADHVLKALLFNDPVPAGLPADRNQLWGLHSLIQRQGAYAQARYDGGLEGTGVGMTLFYTDLIAKDWVKGVGSGVPAKAVGGFVPDPDAVIPWSHCDSPSDSGGESGRLWFGQNDSAFAATGDRISIGAQSTRLFSRSDADGGKEIEPSFGFGRGLRWWDQHYQDVADYEPEYQRLDQIMRWSGALDWLTAKTSARLPQLHDGAIRSDLTFKDWYARNDKLREREPILFVNPPSAKQESLLTKPSKVTLSCGLHSISGGVSLGDRTGRVGGQDFDATLPGPISRAGLVDGKSAFDQATGSGHKTDVSVGSTGKIEESRERTFTTTPDGAAEVRETATGKRVAPLGALKVWLSETAPRLVKTVLKAGNGHVSVKVEVQGKDFGEFTAGHQDDVVTLRWRRGFLDRAKTFLETVQAKLSLAATNDVLFRYDAPRGPPQYRLGGQDEPWMSITGDAPPPGADLAFRLGSPGENNGSAQFGFATMVAHPDVPSTQWVKFSPAAGDQPVVLTASDAPPSSAVKVRVTAPDGKTTGTAYIVDGRVVVSANDPVVGVRGTMSGAPLARHFPQITKAMADAKQDKDFRAVRVDDDAVAFVNAEEIRIAPADHPWAARVLDALGPAATPYMPMLRLNGDVAHFVGKNELRDMPDTRLRHGKLGDVENHRYVYIRSTLAQQDGPILSSSLDRELNVTFRETEVREDVREGSLALGPEIRWDFGAQWSRFDRVPPQGGRGNPPPPGGRIPVPGNNNPVPTSTSATTTTAPPGGAAKPVRGDVVLLVCPDTGRPLEGCSQ
;
A
#
# COMPACT_ATOMS: atom_id res chain seq x y z
N MET A 1 10.63 22.04 17.55
CA MET A 1 10.07 21.39 16.35
C MET A 1 8.64 21.00 16.67
N ALA A 2 7.70 21.24 15.75
CA ALA A 2 6.34 20.77 15.94
C ALA A 2 6.32 19.24 15.74
N GLN A 3 5.59 18.53 16.58
CA GLN A 3 5.43 17.09 16.51
C GLN A 3 3.96 16.76 16.60
N PHE A 4 3.50 15.82 15.78
CA PHE A 4 2.17 15.26 15.89
C PHE A 4 2.21 13.76 15.61
N GLN A 5 1.13 13.06 15.94
CA GLN A 5 1.01 11.63 15.81
C GLN A 5 -0.16 11.28 14.88
N ILE A 6 0.04 10.28 14.02
CA ILE A 6 -1.02 9.69 13.20
C ILE A 6 -1.34 8.33 13.79
N SER A 7 -2.56 8.10 14.24
CA SER A 7 -3.05 6.77 14.61
C SER A 7 -3.71 6.12 13.39
N TYR A 8 -3.20 4.96 12.98
CA TYR A 8 -3.80 4.17 11.89
C TYR A 8 -4.56 2.94 12.39
N ALA A 9 -4.83 2.86 13.70
CA ALA A 9 -5.53 1.74 14.30
C ALA A 9 -6.89 1.45 13.63
N GLY A 10 -7.63 2.50 13.23
CA GLY A 10 -8.91 2.40 12.54
C GLY A 10 -8.83 2.01 11.06
N ALA A 11 -7.64 1.93 10.48
CA ALA A 11 -7.40 1.48 9.11
C ALA A 11 -6.60 0.16 9.05
N ALA A 12 -6.06 -0.29 10.19
CA ALA A 12 -5.11 -1.40 10.26
C ALA A 12 -5.62 -2.72 9.66
N SER A 13 -6.93 -2.99 9.68
CA SER A 13 -7.49 -4.19 9.06
C SER A 13 -7.27 -4.24 7.55
N ARG A 14 -7.07 -3.09 6.88
CA ARG A 14 -6.75 -3.04 5.45
C ARG A 14 -5.32 -3.46 5.13
N LEU A 15 -4.42 -3.46 6.12
CA LEU A 15 -3.06 -3.97 5.94
C LEU A 15 -3.03 -5.51 5.86
N SER A 16 -4.08 -6.19 6.32
CA SER A 16 -4.21 -7.63 6.22
C SER A 16 -4.20 -8.08 4.75
N GLY A 17 -3.28 -8.98 4.40
CA GLY A 17 -3.14 -9.51 3.04
C GLY A 17 -2.15 -8.76 2.15
N LEU A 18 -1.59 -7.63 2.62
CA LEU A 18 -0.39 -7.05 2.03
C LEU A 18 0.85 -7.77 2.57
N ASP A 19 1.89 -7.89 1.76
CA ASP A 19 3.20 -8.29 2.26
C ASP A 19 3.82 -7.16 3.10
N GLU A 20 4.98 -7.43 3.72
CA GLU A 20 5.64 -6.47 4.59
C GLU A 20 6.05 -5.19 3.85
N THR A 21 6.55 -5.32 2.62
CA THR A 21 6.98 -4.20 1.79
C THR A 21 5.79 -3.31 1.43
N GLU A 22 4.72 -3.89 0.89
CA GLU A 22 3.48 -3.17 0.56
C GLU A 22 2.80 -2.56 1.79
N THR A 23 2.89 -3.22 2.96
CA THR A 23 2.41 -2.66 4.23
C THR A 23 3.16 -1.37 4.58
N GLN A 24 4.49 -1.36 4.46
CA GLN A 24 5.28 -0.16 4.73
C GLN A 24 4.94 0.96 3.75
N GLU A 25 4.79 0.65 2.46
CA GLU A 25 4.44 1.66 1.46
C GLU A 25 3.02 2.22 1.66
N GLN A 26 2.05 1.38 2.04
CA GLN A 26 0.70 1.79 2.38
C GLN A 26 0.69 2.74 3.60
N LEU A 27 1.51 2.47 4.61
CA LEU A 27 1.65 3.34 5.79
C LEU A 27 2.28 4.69 5.43
N ARG A 28 3.24 4.74 4.50
CA ARG A 28 3.83 6.00 3.99
C ARG A 28 2.81 6.82 3.19
N ASP A 29 1.98 6.16 2.38
CA ASP A 29 0.89 6.82 1.66
C ASP A 29 -0.13 7.43 2.65
N TRP A 30 -0.47 6.69 3.70
CA TRP A 30 -1.31 7.17 4.80
C TRP A 30 -0.69 8.29 5.60
N ALA A 31 0.63 8.29 5.83
CA ALA A 31 1.32 9.40 6.47
C ALA A 31 1.15 10.70 5.68
N ARG A 32 1.19 10.63 4.34
CA ARG A 32 0.95 11.77 3.46
C ARG A 32 -0.48 12.31 3.59
N PHE A 33 -1.50 11.45 3.59
CA PHE A 33 -2.89 11.89 3.78
C PHE A 33 -3.16 12.41 5.21
N GLY A 34 -2.53 11.80 6.22
CA GLY A 34 -2.61 12.30 7.59
C GLY A 34 -1.94 13.67 7.75
N LEU A 35 -0.82 13.91 7.07
CA LEU A 35 -0.21 15.25 6.99
C LEU A 35 -1.14 16.26 6.30
N ALA A 36 -1.81 15.87 5.20
CA ALA A 36 -2.79 16.74 4.54
C ALA A 36 -3.95 17.15 5.48
N SER A 37 -4.42 16.21 6.29
CA SER A 37 -5.41 16.47 7.36
C SER A 37 -4.84 17.39 8.43
N HIS A 38 -3.63 17.16 8.94
CA HIS A 38 -2.98 18.04 9.92
C HIS A 38 -2.79 19.49 9.41
N LEU A 39 -2.38 19.65 8.15
CA LEU A 39 -2.21 20.95 7.50
C LEU A 39 -3.52 21.65 7.17
N GLY A 40 -4.66 20.95 7.31
CA GLY A 40 -5.99 21.49 7.00
C GLY A 40 -6.16 21.85 5.53
N LEU A 41 -5.62 21.03 4.61
CA LEU A 41 -5.79 21.25 3.18
C LEU A 41 -7.28 21.24 2.81
N ASP A 42 -7.66 22.11 1.87
CA ASP A 42 -8.99 22.11 1.26
C ASP A 42 -9.08 21.07 0.14
N THR A 43 -10.32 20.77 -0.31
CA THR A 43 -10.59 19.78 -1.37
C THR A 43 -9.78 20.05 -2.65
N ALA A 44 -9.67 21.30 -3.08
CA ALA A 44 -9.00 21.62 -4.35
C ALA A 44 -7.49 21.34 -4.25
N ARG A 45 -6.85 21.76 -3.17
CA ARG A 45 -5.43 21.48 -2.91
C ARG A 45 -5.16 20.00 -2.75
N LEU A 46 -6.02 19.26 -2.05
CA LEU A 46 -5.86 17.82 -1.90
C LEU A 46 -6.02 17.09 -3.25
N ARG A 47 -7.02 17.46 -4.07
CA ARG A 47 -7.18 16.94 -5.43
C ARG A 47 -5.90 17.14 -6.22
N ASP A 48 -5.39 18.35 -6.27
CA ASP A 48 -4.21 18.67 -7.07
C ASP A 48 -2.96 17.87 -6.62
N ALA A 49 -2.82 17.65 -5.32
CA ALA A 49 -1.72 16.88 -4.74
C ALA A 49 -1.85 15.36 -4.89
N ALA A 50 -3.05 14.82 -5.08
CA ALA A 50 -3.31 13.39 -4.95
C ALA A 50 -4.19 12.75 -6.06
N TYR A 51 -4.59 13.49 -7.10
CA TYR A 51 -5.54 13.00 -8.12
C TYR A 51 -5.09 11.70 -8.83
N ASP A 52 -3.80 11.47 -8.92
CA ASP A 52 -3.15 10.34 -9.58
C ASP A 52 -2.68 9.27 -8.58
N THR A 53 -3.11 9.34 -7.32
CA THR A 53 -2.73 8.40 -6.26
C THR A 53 -3.96 8.00 -5.45
N LEU A 54 -3.94 6.79 -4.88
CA LEU A 54 -5.03 6.30 -4.04
C LEU A 54 -4.63 6.25 -2.56
N PRO A 55 -5.58 6.35 -1.63
CA PRO A 55 -5.34 6.07 -0.21
C PRO A 55 -5.20 4.57 0.07
N VAL A 56 -5.24 3.72 -0.98
CA VAL A 56 -5.23 2.27 -0.88
C VAL A 56 -4.37 1.67 -1.99
N ARG A 57 -3.56 0.67 -1.62
CA ARG A 57 -2.71 -0.09 -2.53
C ARG A 57 -3.33 -1.39 -2.92
N ASP A 58 -3.23 -1.70 -4.21
CA ASP A 58 -3.55 -2.99 -4.79
C ASP A 58 -2.80 -3.13 -6.12
N ALA A 59 -2.32 -4.33 -6.42
CA ALA A 59 -1.65 -4.62 -7.70
C ALA A 59 -2.55 -4.32 -8.91
N GLY A 60 -3.88 -4.39 -8.73
CA GLY A 60 -4.87 -4.01 -9.74
C GLY A 60 -4.92 -2.52 -10.09
N PHE A 61 -4.29 -1.67 -9.28
CA PHE A 61 -4.24 -0.21 -9.51
C PHE A 61 -2.87 0.28 -9.97
N ALA A 62 -1.86 -0.59 -10.04
CA ALA A 62 -0.46 -0.20 -10.29
C ALA A 62 -0.25 0.52 -11.62
N ASP A 63 -1.04 0.21 -12.65
CA ASP A 63 -0.97 0.84 -13.97
C ASP A 63 -2.05 1.91 -14.19
N LEU A 64 -3.03 2.01 -13.28
CA LEU A 64 -4.06 3.03 -13.29
C LEU A 64 -3.55 4.27 -12.53
N THR A 65 -3.19 4.08 -11.28
CA THR A 65 -2.77 5.15 -10.37
C THR A 65 -1.30 5.00 -10.00
N ARG A 66 -0.60 6.12 -9.79
CA ARG A 66 0.76 6.11 -9.26
C ARG A 66 0.75 5.51 -7.85
N GLN A 67 1.63 4.55 -7.62
CA GLN A 67 1.89 3.92 -6.32
C GLN A 67 3.37 4.13 -5.96
N PRO A 68 3.76 5.34 -5.50
CA PRO A 68 5.17 5.68 -5.28
C PRO A 68 5.81 4.74 -4.27
N THR A 69 6.96 4.15 -4.58
CA THR A 69 7.70 3.27 -3.67
C THR A 69 8.89 3.99 -3.05
N GLY A 70 9.49 3.35 -2.05
CA GLY A 70 10.65 3.85 -1.35
C GLY A 70 10.32 4.71 -0.13
N PRO A 71 11.36 5.22 0.56
CA PRO A 71 11.21 5.85 1.87
C PRO A 71 10.52 7.22 1.84
N GLY A 72 10.58 7.94 0.73
CA GLY A 72 10.12 9.34 0.62
C GLY A 72 8.67 9.49 0.15
N ARG A 73 7.99 10.54 0.61
CA ARG A 73 6.73 11.05 0.02
C ARG A 73 6.76 12.57 -0.06
N ALA A 74 6.10 13.14 -1.07
CA ALA A 74 5.94 14.57 -1.21
C ALA A 74 4.46 14.98 -1.14
N LEU A 75 4.19 16.14 -0.54
CA LEU A 75 2.86 16.77 -0.46
C LEU A 75 3.00 18.28 -0.70
N PRO A 76 2.60 18.80 -1.88
CA PRO A 76 2.49 20.24 -2.05
C PRO A 76 1.28 20.79 -1.30
N ASP A 77 1.45 21.92 -0.60
CA ASP A 77 0.36 22.54 0.18
C ASP A 77 -0.46 23.57 -0.61
N GLY A 78 -0.10 23.84 -1.87
CA GLY A 78 -0.73 24.85 -2.72
C GLY A 78 -0.49 26.30 -2.26
N LYS A 79 0.53 26.53 -1.41
CA LYS A 79 0.98 27.85 -0.93
C LYS A 79 2.48 28.07 -1.19
N GLY A 80 3.06 27.30 -2.11
CA GLY A 80 4.48 27.37 -2.47
C GLY A 80 5.39 26.49 -1.59
N THR A 81 4.85 25.73 -0.64
CA THR A 81 5.65 24.82 0.20
C THR A 81 5.47 23.37 -0.23
N LEU A 82 6.57 22.67 -0.46
CA LEU A 82 6.59 21.22 -0.61
C LEU A 82 6.93 20.56 0.72
N HIS A 83 6.02 19.75 1.24
CA HIS A 83 6.27 18.95 2.42
C HIS A 83 6.88 17.62 2.00
N VAL A 84 8.09 17.31 2.46
CA VAL A 84 8.81 16.08 2.12
C VAL A 84 8.88 15.19 3.35
N LEU A 85 8.21 14.04 3.32
CA LEU A 85 8.23 13.05 4.38
C LEU A 85 9.41 12.10 4.15
N VAL A 86 10.23 11.89 5.18
CA VAL A 86 11.40 10.99 5.16
C VAL A 86 11.49 10.18 6.47
N PRO A 87 11.97 8.93 6.45
CA PRO A 87 12.17 8.18 7.68
C PRO A 87 13.21 8.85 8.58
N ARG A 88 13.01 8.79 9.91
CA ARG A 88 13.95 9.35 10.89
C ARG A 88 15.36 8.75 10.79
N GLY A 89 15.48 7.49 10.38
CA GLY A 89 16.74 6.74 10.26
C GLY A 89 17.12 6.36 8.83
N ASP A 90 16.68 7.13 7.83
CA ASP A 90 16.99 6.85 6.43
C ASP A 90 18.51 6.89 6.16
N PRO A 91 19.15 5.77 5.76
CA PRO A 91 20.58 5.75 5.44
C PRO A 91 20.93 6.56 4.18
N HIS A 92 19.94 6.88 3.35
CA HIS A 92 20.08 7.64 2.11
C HIS A 92 19.26 8.94 2.14
N LEU A 93 19.15 9.58 3.31
CA LEU A 93 18.34 10.77 3.55
C LEU A 93 18.47 11.85 2.46
N ASP A 94 19.71 12.24 2.10
CA ASP A 94 19.97 13.30 1.12
C ASP A 94 19.41 12.93 -0.26
N ARG A 95 19.58 11.66 -0.66
CA ARG A 95 19.01 11.12 -1.89
C ARG A 95 17.49 11.11 -1.83
N THR A 96 16.90 10.62 -0.75
CA THR A 96 15.45 10.58 -0.59
C THR A 96 14.84 11.98 -0.74
N ILE A 97 15.42 12.99 -0.10
CA ILE A 97 14.96 14.38 -0.24
C ILE A 97 15.14 14.86 -1.68
N GLY A 98 16.32 14.67 -2.27
CA GLY A 98 16.61 15.18 -3.60
C GLY A 98 15.76 14.53 -4.71
N LEU A 99 15.47 13.23 -4.61
CA LEU A 99 14.58 12.53 -5.55
C LEU A 99 13.14 13.07 -5.48
N GLN A 100 12.62 13.39 -4.29
CA GLN A 100 11.30 14.01 -4.16
C GLN A 100 11.27 15.41 -4.78
N LEU A 101 12.34 16.20 -4.62
CA LEU A 101 12.46 17.53 -5.23
C LEU A 101 12.55 17.45 -6.76
N ASP A 102 13.32 16.50 -7.28
CA ASP A 102 13.45 16.28 -8.71
C ASP A 102 12.15 15.79 -9.34
N GLN A 103 11.45 14.87 -8.69
CA GLN A 103 10.14 14.42 -9.15
C GLN A 103 9.13 15.58 -9.16
N TYR A 104 9.06 16.37 -8.08
CA TYR A 104 8.15 17.52 -8.02
C TYR A 104 8.44 18.55 -9.11
N ARG A 105 9.72 18.93 -9.32
CA ARG A 105 10.09 19.89 -10.35
C ARG A 105 9.78 19.37 -11.75
N THR A 106 10.00 18.08 -11.98
CA THR A 106 9.73 17.43 -13.26
C THR A 106 8.22 17.38 -13.54
N ASP A 107 7.41 17.11 -12.52
CA ASP A 107 5.95 17.08 -12.64
C ASP A 107 5.32 18.48 -12.80
N SER A 108 5.74 19.45 -11.97
CA SER A 108 5.14 20.79 -11.92
C SER A 108 5.79 21.81 -12.88
N GLY A 109 6.95 21.48 -13.46
CA GLY A 109 7.74 22.35 -14.33
C GLY A 109 8.65 23.35 -13.60
N ALA A 110 8.57 23.44 -12.27
CA ALA A 110 9.37 24.37 -11.47
C ALA A 110 9.65 23.83 -10.05
N ASP A 111 10.69 24.35 -9.40
CA ASP A 111 10.89 24.09 -7.98
C ASP A 111 9.80 24.78 -7.14
N PRO A 112 9.44 24.24 -5.96
CA PRO A 112 8.60 24.96 -5.01
C PRO A 112 9.37 26.16 -4.43
N ASP A 113 8.69 27.13 -3.81
CA ASP A 113 9.35 28.26 -3.16
C ASP A 113 10.10 27.81 -1.91
N GLN A 114 9.46 26.96 -1.12
CA GLN A 114 9.96 26.42 0.13
C GLN A 114 9.80 24.91 0.21
N VAL A 115 10.64 24.29 1.04
CA VAL A 115 10.58 22.88 1.39
C VAL A 115 10.52 22.77 2.91
N GLN A 116 9.62 21.93 3.40
CA GLN A 116 9.59 21.53 4.80
C GLN A 116 9.79 20.03 4.90
N VAL A 117 10.85 19.59 5.57
CA VAL A 117 11.12 18.17 5.80
C VAL A 117 10.35 17.70 7.04
N HIS A 118 9.68 16.56 6.92
CA HIS A 118 8.94 15.89 7.99
C HIS A 118 9.57 14.52 8.24
N ARG A 119 10.21 14.34 9.40
CA ARG A 119 10.78 13.04 9.77
C ARG A 119 9.70 12.16 10.37
N TYR A 120 9.50 10.97 9.80
CA TYR A 120 8.51 10.02 10.29
C TYR A 120 9.14 8.78 10.92
N GLU A 121 8.40 8.16 11.83
CA GLU A 121 8.74 6.90 12.48
C GLU A 121 7.45 6.08 12.63
N ILE A 122 7.44 4.87 12.09
CA ILE A 122 6.30 3.95 12.12
C ILE A 122 6.48 3.01 13.32
N ASP A 123 5.52 3.01 14.24
CA ASP A 123 5.43 2.07 15.35
C ASP A 123 4.25 1.13 15.14
N SER A 124 4.58 -0.10 14.72
CA SER A 124 3.60 -1.16 14.48
C SER A 124 2.95 -1.71 15.75
N GLY A 125 3.62 -1.60 16.90
CA GLY A 125 3.12 -2.07 18.19
C GLY A 125 1.99 -1.17 18.70
N THR A 126 2.17 0.15 18.59
CA THR A 126 1.13 1.13 18.97
C THR A 126 0.19 1.50 17.83
N ARG A 127 0.49 1.06 16.60
CA ARG A 127 -0.22 1.41 15.34
C ARG A 127 -0.24 2.91 15.08
N THR A 128 0.92 3.53 15.25
CA THR A 128 1.07 4.98 15.08
C THR A 128 2.23 5.35 14.15
N ILE A 129 2.14 6.54 13.56
CA ILE A 129 3.22 7.17 12.81
C ILE A 129 3.50 8.51 13.48
N ARG A 130 4.69 8.68 14.04
CA ARG A 130 5.12 9.96 14.62
C ARG A 130 5.74 10.82 13.53
N LEU A 131 5.33 12.08 13.40
CA LEU A 131 5.94 13.05 12.49
C LEU A 131 6.57 14.20 13.26
N ILE A 132 7.78 14.58 12.87
CA ILE A 132 8.53 15.72 13.43
C ILE A 132 8.82 16.68 12.28
N ALA A 133 8.24 17.87 12.35
CA ALA A 133 8.39 18.88 11.33
C ALA A 133 9.65 19.73 11.58
N GLU A 134 10.50 19.85 10.57
CA GLU A 134 11.60 20.80 10.53
C GLU A 134 11.09 22.21 10.16
N VAL A 135 11.96 23.21 10.26
CA VAL A 135 11.63 24.58 9.87
C VAL A 135 11.61 24.65 8.33
N PRO A 136 10.57 25.23 7.70
CA PRO A 136 10.57 25.46 6.26
C PRO A 136 11.79 26.28 5.82
N ALA A 137 12.43 25.87 4.73
CA ALA A 137 13.59 26.54 4.16
C ALA A 137 13.39 26.77 2.65
N ARG A 138 14.12 27.71 2.06
CA ARG A 138 14.05 27.94 0.61
C ARG A 138 14.57 26.70 -0.12
N THR A 139 13.94 26.35 -1.23
CA THR A 139 14.31 25.14 -1.98
C THR A 139 15.77 25.13 -2.41
N ALA A 140 16.32 26.29 -2.82
CA ALA A 140 17.72 26.40 -3.20
C ALA A 140 18.68 26.07 -2.03
N ASP A 141 18.33 26.49 -0.81
CA ASP A 141 19.15 26.22 0.39
C ASP A 141 19.08 24.72 0.74
N VAL A 142 17.91 24.10 0.63
CA VAL A 142 17.73 22.66 0.85
C VAL A 142 18.49 21.85 -0.21
N ARG A 143 18.35 22.18 -1.50
CA ARG A 143 19.12 21.55 -2.58
C ARG A 143 20.62 21.62 -2.32
N ALA A 144 21.15 22.81 -1.99
CA ALA A 144 22.56 22.98 -1.69
C ALA A 144 23.02 22.18 -0.46
N ALA A 145 22.21 22.16 0.61
CA ALA A 145 22.51 21.40 1.83
C ALA A 145 22.56 19.87 1.59
N HIS A 146 21.84 19.38 0.58
CA HIS A 146 21.79 17.96 0.21
C HIS A 146 22.59 17.62 -1.05
N GLY A 147 23.59 18.45 -1.40
CA GLY A 147 24.60 18.11 -2.40
C GLY A 147 24.24 18.45 -3.85
N TYR A 148 23.25 19.32 -4.10
CA TYR A 148 22.93 19.78 -5.45
C TYR A 148 24.02 20.70 -6.00
N VAL A 149 24.45 20.44 -7.23
CA VAL A 149 25.50 21.18 -7.94
C VAL A 149 24.99 21.56 -9.32
N THR A 150 25.24 22.80 -9.73
CA THR A 150 25.01 23.29 -11.10
C THR A 150 26.32 23.83 -11.67
N MET A 151 26.69 23.36 -12.86
CA MET A 151 27.93 23.77 -13.53
C MET A 151 27.71 23.96 -15.02
N ARG A 152 28.52 24.86 -15.60
CA ARG A 152 28.67 24.96 -17.05
C ARG A 152 29.49 23.79 -17.56
N VAL A 153 29.07 23.15 -18.65
CA VAL A 153 29.70 21.94 -19.21
C VAL A 153 30.02 22.08 -20.71
N ASN A 154 30.33 23.30 -21.16
CA ASN A 154 30.60 23.63 -22.56
C ASN A 154 31.94 23.11 -23.10
N ASP A 155 32.88 22.73 -22.24
CA ASP A 155 34.19 22.20 -22.61
C ASP A 155 34.55 20.94 -21.82
N SER A 156 35.50 20.18 -22.37
CA SER A 156 35.86 18.84 -21.87
C SER A 156 36.29 18.86 -20.39
N PRO A 157 37.20 19.75 -19.94
CA PRO A 157 37.53 19.90 -18.52
C PRO A 157 36.31 20.18 -17.63
N ALA A 158 35.41 21.06 -18.06
CA ALA A 158 34.24 21.42 -17.27
C ALA A 158 33.22 20.27 -17.15
N LEU A 159 33.01 19.51 -18.24
CA LEU A 159 32.18 18.30 -18.20
C LEU A 159 32.80 17.22 -17.31
N ALA A 160 34.11 17.00 -17.40
CA ALA A 160 34.82 16.04 -16.56
C ALA A 160 34.75 16.42 -15.06
N ASP A 161 34.90 17.71 -14.74
CA ASP A 161 34.77 18.21 -13.36
C ASP A 161 33.33 18.03 -12.84
N PHE A 162 32.31 18.28 -13.67
CA PHE A 162 30.91 18.03 -13.29
C PHE A 162 30.65 16.54 -13.00
N LEU A 163 31.09 15.65 -13.89
CA LEU A 163 30.95 14.20 -13.72
C LEU A 163 31.74 13.67 -12.51
N GLY A 164 32.88 14.29 -12.19
CA GLY A 164 33.66 13.95 -10.99
C GLY A 164 33.00 14.40 -9.69
N ARG A 165 32.17 15.45 -9.72
CA ARG A 165 31.49 16.02 -8.54
C ARG A 165 30.06 15.55 -8.35
N THR A 166 29.45 14.92 -9.36
CA THR A 166 28.06 14.49 -9.31
C THR A 166 27.95 13.00 -9.60
N HIS A 167 26.98 12.36 -8.96
CA HIS A 167 26.66 10.95 -9.14
C HIS A 167 25.28 10.75 -9.76
N TYR A 168 24.49 11.82 -9.83
CA TYR A 168 23.09 11.76 -10.24
C TYR A 168 22.69 12.96 -11.10
N LEU A 169 22.48 12.76 -12.39
CA LEU A 169 22.02 13.84 -13.28
C LEU A 169 20.57 14.22 -12.97
N SER A 170 20.31 15.51 -12.87
CA SER A 170 19.01 16.07 -12.47
C SER A 170 18.40 16.95 -13.58
N THR A 171 19.19 17.85 -14.16
CA THR A 171 18.76 18.70 -15.28
C THR A 171 19.89 18.98 -16.27
N VAL A 172 19.51 19.28 -17.50
CA VAL A 172 20.36 19.97 -18.49
C VAL A 172 19.58 21.16 -19.04
N GLU A 173 20.22 22.32 -19.12
CA GLU A 173 19.60 23.59 -19.52
C GLU A 173 20.52 24.36 -20.48
N ILE A 174 19.95 25.00 -21.49
CA ILE A 174 20.63 25.89 -22.44
C ILE A 174 20.31 27.33 -22.07
N LYS A 175 21.33 28.10 -21.66
CA LYS A 175 21.23 29.55 -21.44
C LYS A 175 22.08 30.30 -22.45
N GLY A 176 21.44 30.77 -23.51
CA GLY A 176 22.17 31.36 -24.64
C GLY A 176 23.04 30.30 -25.32
N THR A 177 24.36 30.46 -25.27
CA THR A 177 25.33 29.47 -25.78
C THR A 177 25.79 28.47 -24.73
N ASP A 178 25.40 28.67 -23.47
CA ASP A 178 25.93 27.91 -22.36
C ASP A 178 25.07 26.69 -22.09
N ILE A 179 25.71 25.54 -21.89
CA ILE A 179 25.07 24.32 -21.45
C ILE A 179 25.34 24.19 -19.97
N LEU A 180 24.29 24.28 -19.15
CA LEU A 180 24.35 24.05 -17.72
C LEU A 180 23.84 22.64 -17.43
N ALA A 181 24.65 21.85 -16.72
CA ALA A 181 24.22 20.59 -16.14
C ALA A 181 24.04 20.76 -14.64
N SER A 182 22.99 20.17 -14.09
CA SER A 182 22.80 20.09 -12.66
C SER A 182 22.60 18.65 -12.20
N GLY A 183 23.15 18.32 -11.05
CA GLY A 183 23.10 16.98 -10.49
C GLY A 183 23.39 16.96 -9.00
N TRP A 184 23.35 15.78 -8.42
CA TRP A 184 23.55 15.57 -7.00
C TRP A 184 24.86 14.85 -6.69
N ASN A 185 25.47 15.26 -5.59
CA ASN A 185 26.64 14.61 -5.00
C ASN A 185 26.23 13.81 -3.77
N TRP A 186 25.80 12.56 -3.97
CA TRP A 186 25.48 11.64 -2.88
C TRP A 186 26.56 10.57 -2.78
N PRO A 187 27.49 10.64 -1.82
CA PRO A 187 28.59 9.69 -1.71
C PRO A 187 28.15 8.29 -1.23
N ALA A 188 27.06 8.19 -0.46
CA ALA A 188 26.53 6.93 0.04
C ALA A 188 25.71 6.22 -1.04
N GLY A 189 26.12 4.99 -1.40
CA GLY A 189 25.45 4.23 -2.44
C GLY A 189 25.55 4.89 -3.80
N ALA A 190 26.67 5.55 -4.11
CA ALA A 190 27.02 5.94 -5.48
C ALA A 190 27.64 4.73 -6.17
N GLY A 191 26.88 4.04 -7.00
CA GLY A 191 27.37 3.05 -7.94
C GLY A 191 28.43 3.64 -8.90
N PRO A 192 28.91 2.85 -9.86
CA PRO A 192 29.92 3.31 -10.80
C PRO A 192 29.48 4.62 -11.49
N GLN A 193 30.35 5.63 -11.46
CA GLN A 193 30.09 6.91 -12.10
C GLN A 193 30.06 6.76 -13.63
N VAL A 194 29.24 7.58 -14.28
CA VAL A 194 29.30 7.80 -15.73
C VAL A 194 30.48 8.71 -16.04
N SER A 195 31.36 8.26 -16.91
CA SER A 195 32.58 8.97 -17.30
C SER A 195 32.38 9.88 -18.51
N HIS A 196 33.34 10.76 -18.78
CA HIS A 196 33.32 11.57 -20.02
C HIS A 196 33.40 10.70 -21.29
N GLU A 197 34.08 9.56 -21.19
CA GLU A 197 34.10 8.55 -22.24
C GLU A 197 32.70 7.97 -22.50
N ASP A 198 31.94 7.64 -21.44
CA ASP A 198 30.57 7.13 -21.55
C ASP A 198 29.64 8.17 -22.22
N ILE A 199 29.74 9.46 -21.84
CA ILE A 199 28.98 10.54 -22.50
C ILE A 199 29.35 10.65 -23.98
N SER A 200 30.64 10.51 -24.32
CA SER A 200 31.11 10.57 -25.70
C SER A 200 30.58 9.39 -26.53
N VAL A 201 30.56 8.18 -25.95
CA VAL A 201 29.99 6.97 -26.56
C VAL A 201 28.50 7.16 -26.84
N LEU A 202 27.73 7.62 -25.85
CA LEU A 202 26.29 7.85 -25.99
C LEU A 202 26.01 8.92 -27.05
N GLN A 203 26.68 10.07 -26.97
CA GLN A 203 26.47 11.17 -27.92
C GLN A 203 26.80 10.74 -29.35
N ARG A 204 27.89 9.99 -29.55
CA ARG A 204 28.24 9.41 -30.86
C ARG A 204 27.09 8.57 -31.42
N GLY A 205 26.42 7.78 -30.59
CA GLY A 205 25.27 6.98 -30.99
C GLY A 205 24.05 7.82 -31.39
N TYR A 206 23.76 8.90 -30.66
CA TYR A 206 22.65 9.83 -30.99
C TYR A 206 22.89 10.68 -32.24
N LEU A 207 24.15 10.97 -32.55
CA LEU A 207 24.55 11.73 -33.74
C LEU A 207 24.49 10.95 -35.05
N ARG A 208 24.38 9.62 -35.00
CA ARG A 208 24.25 8.80 -36.22
C ARG A 208 22.96 9.15 -36.95
N SER A 209 23.08 9.46 -38.24
CA SER A 209 21.95 9.79 -39.12
C SER A 209 21.18 8.55 -39.61
N SER A 210 21.73 7.36 -39.43
CA SER A 210 21.13 6.08 -39.82
C SER A 210 21.48 4.97 -38.83
N GLY A 211 20.64 3.93 -38.81
CA GLY A 211 20.76 2.79 -37.91
C GLY A 211 19.95 2.93 -36.61
N PRO A 212 19.93 1.89 -35.77
CA PRO A 212 19.19 1.91 -34.52
C PRO A 212 19.84 2.88 -33.52
N ARG A 213 18.99 3.49 -32.69
CA ARG A 213 19.41 4.29 -31.53
C ARG A 213 20.21 3.44 -30.54
N PRO A 214 21.02 4.05 -29.66
CA PRO A 214 21.76 3.31 -28.63
C PRO A 214 20.87 2.35 -27.84
N GLY A 215 21.34 1.11 -27.70
CA GLY A 215 20.59 0.05 -27.06
C GLY A 215 21.34 -1.27 -27.08
N PHE A 216 20.76 -2.26 -26.43
CA PHE A 216 21.33 -3.60 -26.31
C PHE A 216 20.22 -4.64 -26.32
N SER A 217 20.54 -5.85 -26.77
CA SER A 217 19.65 -7.00 -26.64
C SER A 217 20.43 -8.30 -26.63
N LEU A 218 19.93 -9.30 -25.89
CA LEU A 218 20.27 -10.70 -26.13
C LEU A 218 19.17 -11.31 -27.00
N ASP A 219 19.45 -11.41 -28.30
CA ASP A 219 18.55 -11.95 -29.30
C ASP A 219 18.80 -13.46 -29.48
N PRO A 220 17.82 -14.25 -29.91
CA PRO A 220 18.07 -15.61 -30.38
C PRO A 220 19.17 -15.65 -31.46
N GLY A 221 20.01 -16.68 -31.44
CA GLY A 221 21.01 -16.89 -32.48
C GLY A 221 20.41 -17.02 -33.90
N PRO A 222 21.21 -16.79 -34.96
CA PRO A 222 20.80 -17.09 -36.32
C PRO A 222 20.48 -18.59 -36.48
N SER A 223 19.72 -18.94 -37.53
CA SER A 223 19.45 -20.35 -37.86
C SER A 223 20.73 -21.17 -37.88
N GLU A 224 20.76 -22.22 -37.07
CA GLU A 224 21.96 -23.00 -36.80
C GLU A 224 22.22 -24.07 -37.87
N ASN A 225 23.48 -24.24 -38.23
CA ASN A 225 23.95 -25.44 -38.93
C ASN A 225 24.45 -26.51 -37.95
N ARG A 226 24.85 -27.67 -38.46
CA ARG A 226 25.34 -28.78 -37.61
C ARG A 226 26.52 -28.37 -36.73
N ASP A 227 27.48 -27.62 -37.27
CA ASP A 227 28.67 -27.22 -36.53
C ASP A 227 28.33 -26.20 -35.43
N ASP A 228 27.36 -25.30 -35.68
CA ASP A 228 26.82 -24.41 -34.65
C ASP A 228 26.16 -25.20 -33.52
N VAL A 229 25.31 -26.17 -33.86
CA VAL A 229 24.63 -27.02 -32.87
C VAL A 229 25.64 -27.78 -32.02
N LEU A 230 26.68 -28.37 -32.63
CA LEU A 230 27.70 -29.12 -31.89
C LEU A 230 28.65 -28.22 -31.09
N ALA A 231 28.87 -26.98 -31.52
CA ALA A 231 29.64 -25.99 -30.74
C ALA A 231 28.88 -25.55 -29.47
N VAL A 232 27.55 -25.50 -29.53
CA VAL A 232 26.68 -25.10 -28.41
C VAL A 232 26.35 -26.30 -27.51
N LEU A 233 26.13 -27.48 -28.12
CA LEU A 233 25.70 -28.72 -27.48
C LEU A 233 26.75 -29.83 -27.72
N PRO A 234 27.96 -29.72 -27.13
CA PRO A 234 29.07 -30.64 -27.44
C PRO A 234 28.83 -32.10 -27.04
N GLN A 235 27.83 -32.37 -26.20
CA GLN A 235 27.45 -33.74 -25.81
C GLN A 235 26.37 -34.35 -26.72
N LEU A 236 25.79 -33.56 -27.63
CA LEU A 236 24.80 -34.07 -28.59
C LEU A 236 25.50 -34.92 -29.66
N SER A 237 24.96 -36.11 -29.95
CA SER A 237 25.54 -36.93 -31.02
C SER A 237 25.44 -36.21 -32.39
N PRO A 238 26.49 -36.25 -33.22
CA PRO A 238 26.47 -35.60 -34.53
C PRO A 238 25.35 -36.08 -35.44
N GLU A 239 24.97 -37.36 -35.36
CA GLU A 239 23.85 -37.94 -36.09
C GLU A 239 22.51 -37.35 -35.65
N LEU A 240 22.31 -37.15 -34.35
CA LEU A 240 21.07 -36.58 -33.83
C LEU A 240 20.95 -35.09 -34.16
N ALA A 241 22.06 -34.35 -34.17
CA ALA A 241 22.10 -32.96 -34.63
C ALA A 241 21.61 -32.83 -36.09
N ASP A 242 22.14 -33.67 -37.00
CA ASP A 242 21.71 -33.70 -38.40
C ASP A 242 20.20 -34.01 -38.53
N ARG A 243 19.69 -34.94 -37.71
CA ARG A 243 18.29 -35.36 -37.74
C ARG A 243 17.34 -34.30 -37.24
N ILE A 244 17.70 -33.57 -36.18
CA ILE A 244 16.91 -32.45 -35.65
C ILE A 244 16.81 -31.35 -36.69
N LEU A 245 17.95 -30.94 -37.27
CA LEU A 245 18.00 -29.87 -38.27
C LEU A 245 17.25 -30.23 -39.57
N ALA A 246 17.30 -31.50 -39.98
CA ALA A 246 16.63 -31.97 -41.19
C ALA A 246 15.18 -32.45 -40.95
N ASP A 247 14.74 -32.55 -39.70
CA ASP A 247 13.49 -33.20 -39.26
C ASP A 247 13.31 -34.63 -39.86
N ARG A 248 14.35 -35.48 -39.71
CA ARG A 248 14.42 -36.83 -40.31
C ARG A 248 14.70 -37.93 -39.28
N TRP A 249 13.66 -38.69 -38.93
CA TRP A 249 13.71 -39.63 -37.80
C TRP A 249 13.91 -41.11 -38.17
N SER A 250 13.93 -41.46 -39.47
CA SER A 250 14.10 -42.85 -39.92
C SER A 250 15.43 -43.46 -39.46
N GLY A 251 15.38 -44.59 -38.75
CA GLY A 251 16.56 -45.28 -38.21
C GLY A 251 17.17 -44.63 -36.96
N SER A 252 16.46 -43.68 -36.33
CA SER A 252 16.81 -43.13 -35.01
C SER A 252 16.22 -43.99 -33.88
N SER A 253 16.76 -43.85 -32.66
CA SER A 253 16.12 -44.36 -31.44
C SER A 253 14.89 -43.54 -31.02
N PHE A 254 14.69 -42.37 -31.66
CA PHE A 254 13.56 -41.48 -31.45
C PHE A 254 12.64 -41.48 -32.68
N SER A 255 11.35 -41.44 -32.45
CA SER A 255 10.31 -41.49 -33.48
C SER A 255 10.01 -40.13 -34.12
N SER A 256 10.27 -39.02 -33.43
CA SER A 256 10.01 -37.66 -33.89
C SER A 256 10.78 -36.61 -33.08
N ALA A 257 10.72 -35.35 -33.50
CA ALA A 257 11.20 -34.21 -32.72
C ALA A 257 10.45 -34.07 -31.39
N GLY A 258 9.15 -34.36 -31.39
CA GLY A 258 8.32 -34.38 -30.19
C GLY A 258 8.74 -35.46 -29.19
N ASP A 259 9.15 -36.63 -29.67
CA ASP A 259 9.67 -37.72 -28.84
C ASP A 259 10.99 -37.33 -28.14
N VAL A 260 11.89 -36.64 -28.87
CA VAL A 260 13.09 -36.05 -28.26
C VAL A 260 12.70 -34.99 -27.23
N ALA A 261 11.78 -34.09 -27.55
CA ALA A 261 11.32 -33.05 -26.64
C ALA A 261 10.73 -33.64 -25.35
N ASP A 262 9.94 -34.71 -25.44
CA ASP A 262 9.37 -35.41 -24.29
C ASP A 262 10.45 -36.00 -23.38
N HIS A 263 11.47 -36.65 -23.95
CA HIS A 263 12.59 -37.17 -23.18
C HIS A 263 13.42 -36.04 -22.52
N VAL A 264 13.65 -34.95 -23.24
CA VAL A 264 14.34 -33.77 -22.70
C VAL A 264 13.53 -33.14 -21.56
N LEU A 265 12.22 -32.95 -21.73
CA LEU A 265 11.33 -32.41 -20.70
C LEU A 265 11.28 -33.33 -19.49
N LYS A 266 11.21 -34.66 -19.68
CA LYS A 266 11.25 -35.61 -18.56
C LYS A 266 12.55 -35.53 -17.77
N ALA A 267 13.69 -35.43 -18.46
CA ALA A 267 14.98 -35.23 -17.79
C ALA A 267 15.05 -33.88 -17.05
N LEU A 268 14.54 -32.80 -17.65
CA LEU A 268 14.54 -31.46 -17.06
C LEU A 268 13.59 -31.32 -15.86
N LEU A 269 12.39 -31.92 -15.94
CA LEU A 269 11.27 -31.76 -15.01
C LEU A 269 11.24 -32.82 -13.90
N PHE A 270 11.56 -34.07 -14.23
CA PHE A 270 11.38 -35.21 -13.34
C PHE A 270 12.69 -35.89 -12.96
N ASN A 271 13.84 -35.36 -13.44
CA ASN A 271 15.16 -35.97 -13.28
C ASN A 271 15.23 -37.41 -13.81
N ASP A 272 14.44 -37.72 -14.85
CA ASP A 272 14.50 -39.01 -15.53
C ASP A 272 15.89 -39.24 -16.17
N PRO A 273 16.35 -40.50 -16.28
CA PRO A 273 17.61 -40.80 -16.95
C PRO A 273 17.64 -40.29 -18.40
N VAL A 274 18.71 -39.59 -18.77
CA VAL A 274 18.91 -39.06 -20.12
C VAL A 274 19.25 -40.21 -21.09
N PRO A 275 18.48 -40.42 -22.17
CA PRO A 275 18.82 -41.41 -23.20
C PRO A 275 20.19 -41.18 -23.85
N ALA A 276 20.82 -42.26 -24.33
CA ALA A 276 22.11 -42.17 -25.02
C ALA A 276 22.04 -41.24 -26.25
N GLY A 277 23.05 -40.39 -26.41
CA GLY A 277 23.15 -39.44 -27.53
C GLY A 277 22.56 -38.05 -27.27
N LEU A 278 21.87 -37.85 -26.15
CA LEU A 278 21.42 -36.55 -25.64
C LEU A 278 22.40 -35.99 -24.59
N PRO A 279 22.50 -34.66 -24.43
CA PRO A 279 23.35 -34.05 -23.41
C PRO A 279 22.84 -34.34 -22.00
N ALA A 280 23.74 -34.57 -21.03
CA ALA A 280 23.37 -34.76 -19.63
C ALA A 280 23.32 -33.44 -18.84
N ASP A 281 24.02 -32.41 -19.31
CA ASP A 281 24.00 -31.08 -18.70
C ASP A 281 22.61 -30.42 -18.87
N ARG A 282 22.08 -29.88 -17.78
CA ARG A 282 20.74 -29.25 -17.74
C ARG A 282 20.63 -28.05 -18.69
N ASN A 283 21.67 -27.23 -18.82
CA ASN A 283 21.65 -26.06 -19.70
C ASN A 283 21.71 -26.49 -21.17
N GLN A 284 22.49 -27.52 -21.50
CA GLN A 284 22.52 -28.10 -22.84
C GLN A 284 21.20 -28.79 -23.21
N LEU A 285 20.56 -29.50 -22.28
CA LEU A 285 19.21 -30.03 -22.47
C LEU A 285 18.20 -28.91 -22.77
N TRP A 286 18.32 -27.78 -22.08
CA TRP A 286 17.49 -26.61 -22.35
C TRP A 286 17.76 -26.01 -23.74
N GLY A 287 19.03 -25.80 -24.11
CA GLY A 287 19.39 -25.33 -25.46
C GLY A 287 18.90 -26.27 -26.56
N LEU A 288 18.94 -27.59 -26.31
CA LEU A 288 18.37 -28.59 -27.20
C LEU A 288 16.85 -28.48 -27.31
N HIS A 289 16.15 -28.30 -26.19
CA HIS A 289 14.71 -28.07 -26.18
C HIS A 289 14.34 -26.82 -27.00
N SER A 290 15.04 -25.70 -26.80
CA SER A 290 14.84 -24.47 -27.57
C SER A 290 15.10 -24.67 -29.07
N LEU A 291 16.12 -25.43 -29.45
CA LEU A 291 16.39 -25.80 -30.85
C LEU A 291 15.22 -26.59 -31.45
N ILE A 292 14.69 -27.58 -30.74
CA ILE A 292 13.54 -28.39 -31.20
C ILE A 292 12.28 -27.52 -31.37
N GLN A 293 12.09 -26.54 -30.49
CA GLN A 293 11.00 -25.54 -30.57
C GLN A 293 11.26 -24.42 -31.59
N ARG A 294 12.39 -24.47 -32.33
CA ARG A 294 12.80 -23.45 -33.32
C ARG A 294 13.02 -22.05 -32.72
N GLN A 295 13.45 -21.98 -31.47
CA GLN A 295 13.69 -20.72 -30.73
C GLN A 295 15.18 -20.33 -30.64
N GLY A 296 16.06 -21.07 -31.32
CA GLY A 296 17.51 -20.91 -31.24
C GLY A 296 18.11 -21.60 -30.01
N ALA A 297 19.25 -22.27 -30.17
CA ALA A 297 19.91 -23.03 -29.08
C ALA A 297 20.67 -22.12 -28.09
N TYR A 298 20.98 -20.89 -28.50
CA TYR A 298 21.77 -19.91 -27.74
C TYR A 298 21.26 -18.49 -27.99
N ALA A 299 21.67 -17.56 -27.12
CA ALA A 299 21.44 -16.13 -27.30
C ALA A 299 22.73 -15.44 -27.76
N GLN A 300 22.58 -14.43 -28.61
CA GLN A 300 23.66 -13.61 -29.15
C GLN A 300 23.45 -12.14 -28.79
N ALA A 301 24.54 -11.47 -28.41
CA ALA A 301 24.54 -10.05 -28.14
C ALA A 301 24.32 -9.20 -29.40
N ARG A 302 23.43 -8.22 -29.30
CA ARG A 302 23.25 -7.16 -30.28
C ARG A 302 23.50 -5.80 -29.62
N TYR A 303 24.49 -5.07 -30.11
CA TYR A 303 24.80 -3.72 -29.67
C TYR A 303 24.35 -2.70 -30.71
N ASP A 304 23.43 -1.82 -30.33
CA ASP A 304 22.90 -0.78 -31.20
C ASP A 304 23.60 0.57 -30.91
N GLY A 305 23.65 1.48 -31.87
CA GLY A 305 24.26 2.82 -31.68
C GLY A 305 25.78 2.86 -31.51
N GLY A 306 26.51 1.77 -31.77
CA GLY A 306 27.98 1.74 -31.65
C GLY A 306 28.48 1.60 -30.22
N LEU A 307 27.73 0.85 -29.40
CA LEU A 307 28.05 0.50 -28.02
C LEU A 307 28.95 -0.74 -27.88
N GLU A 308 29.16 -1.49 -28.95
CA GLU A 308 30.02 -2.68 -28.97
C GLU A 308 31.43 -2.33 -28.46
N GLY A 309 31.93 -3.16 -27.54
CA GLY A 309 33.27 -3.00 -26.97
C GLY A 309 33.46 -1.84 -25.99
N THR A 310 32.39 -1.11 -25.65
CA THR A 310 32.43 0.07 -24.76
C THR A 310 31.97 -0.28 -23.33
N GLY A 311 32.37 0.52 -22.34
CA GLY A 311 31.91 0.34 -20.94
C GLY A 311 30.38 0.44 -20.79
N VAL A 312 29.75 1.34 -21.55
CA VAL A 312 28.28 1.45 -21.64
C VAL A 312 27.68 0.14 -22.15
N GLY A 313 28.19 -0.39 -23.27
CA GLY A 313 27.72 -1.65 -23.85
C GLY A 313 27.81 -2.82 -22.87
N MET A 314 28.92 -2.92 -22.12
CA MET A 314 29.10 -3.96 -21.10
C MET A 314 28.09 -3.83 -19.95
N THR A 315 27.77 -2.60 -19.54
CA THR A 315 26.76 -2.34 -18.49
C THR A 315 25.37 -2.78 -18.96
N LEU A 316 25.00 -2.47 -20.21
CA LEU A 316 23.70 -2.87 -20.76
C LEU A 316 23.61 -4.38 -20.92
N PHE A 317 24.70 -5.03 -21.35
CA PHE A 317 24.77 -6.49 -21.40
C PHE A 317 24.54 -7.10 -20.02
N TYR A 318 25.31 -6.64 -19.03
CA TYR A 318 25.24 -7.14 -17.66
C TYR A 318 23.81 -7.04 -17.09
N THR A 319 23.26 -5.83 -17.11
CA THR A 319 21.96 -5.53 -16.47
C THR A 319 20.80 -6.29 -17.14
N ASP A 320 20.85 -6.48 -18.45
CA ASP A 320 19.89 -7.30 -19.20
C ASP A 320 20.01 -8.80 -18.85
N LEU A 321 21.22 -9.35 -18.87
CA LEU A 321 21.46 -10.76 -18.55
C LEU A 321 21.06 -11.07 -17.10
N ILE A 322 21.53 -10.26 -16.15
CA ILE A 322 21.32 -10.52 -14.72
C ILE A 322 19.86 -10.37 -14.33
N ALA A 323 19.12 -9.45 -14.95
CA ALA A 323 17.68 -9.34 -14.70
C ALA A 323 16.95 -10.63 -15.07
N LYS A 324 17.30 -11.22 -16.22
CA LYS A 324 16.72 -12.48 -16.70
C LYS A 324 17.07 -13.64 -15.78
N ASP A 325 18.34 -13.74 -15.37
CA ASP A 325 18.79 -14.82 -14.50
C ASP A 325 18.15 -14.71 -13.11
N TRP A 326 18.08 -13.52 -12.52
CA TRP A 326 17.47 -13.31 -11.20
C TRP A 326 15.97 -13.55 -11.18
N VAL A 327 15.24 -13.10 -12.19
CA VAL A 327 13.81 -13.42 -12.32
C VAL A 327 13.62 -14.94 -12.45
N LYS A 328 14.51 -15.64 -13.15
CA LYS A 328 14.53 -17.12 -13.21
C LYS A 328 15.03 -17.80 -11.92
N GLY A 329 15.41 -17.04 -10.89
CA GLY A 329 15.97 -17.58 -9.64
C GLY A 329 17.32 -18.28 -9.82
N VAL A 330 18.06 -17.89 -10.86
CA VAL A 330 19.40 -18.35 -11.21
C VAL A 330 20.39 -17.26 -10.84
N GLY A 331 21.61 -17.64 -10.46
CA GLY A 331 22.61 -16.70 -9.97
C GLY A 331 22.94 -16.91 -8.49
N SER A 332 24.16 -16.54 -8.15
CA SER A 332 24.62 -16.40 -6.77
C SER A 332 24.21 -15.08 -6.13
N GLY A 333 23.85 -14.09 -6.95
CA GLY A 333 23.54 -12.72 -6.55
C GLY A 333 22.06 -12.42 -6.39
N VAL A 334 21.14 -13.39 -6.53
CA VAL A 334 19.69 -13.15 -6.48
C VAL A 334 19.28 -12.35 -5.22
N PRO A 335 18.62 -11.19 -5.34
CA PRO A 335 18.45 -10.25 -4.23
C PRO A 335 17.39 -10.64 -3.21
N ALA A 336 16.75 -11.81 -3.33
CA ALA A 336 15.56 -12.20 -2.55
C ALA A 336 15.69 -12.06 -1.01
N LYS A 337 16.91 -12.15 -0.48
CA LYS A 337 17.19 -11.95 0.96
C LYS A 337 17.62 -10.54 1.32
N ALA A 338 18.22 -9.81 0.38
CA ALA A 338 18.82 -8.50 0.62
C ALA A 338 17.86 -7.35 0.28
N VAL A 339 16.97 -7.56 -0.68
CA VAL A 339 15.96 -6.61 -1.12
C VAL A 339 14.59 -7.19 -0.76
N GLY A 340 13.97 -6.64 0.28
CA GLY A 340 12.72 -7.15 0.84
C GLY A 340 11.57 -7.11 -0.17
N GLY A 341 10.91 -8.25 -0.39
CA GLY A 341 9.77 -8.38 -1.31
C GLY A 341 10.14 -8.95 -2.69
N PHE A 342 11.42 -8.99 -3.08
CA PHE A 342 11.82 -9.64 -4.33
C PHE A 342 11.66 -11.16 -4.21
N VAL A 343 10.76 -11.73 -5.01
CA VAL A 343 10.54 -13.18 -5.07
C VAL A 343 10.74 -13.64 -6.52
N PRO A 344 11.79 -14.43 -6.81
CA PRO A 344 12.01 -15.01 -8.13
C PRO A 344 10.80 -15.79 -8.64
N ASP A 345 10.62 -15.86 -9.96
CA ASP A 345 9.49 -16.55 -10.58
C ASP A 345 9.37 -18.02 -10.15
N PRO A 346 10.46 -18.79 -9.95
CA PRO A 346 10.31 -20.18 -9.50
C PRO A 346 9.77 -20.33 -8.07
N ASP A 347 10.03 -19.33 -7.24
CA ASP A 347 9.58 -19.29 -5.84
C ASP A 347 8.24 -18.53 -5.72
N ALA A 348 7.73 -18.03 -6.86
CA ALA A 348 6.47 -17.31 -6.96
C ALA A 348 5.27 -18.22 -6.79
N VAL A 349 4.41 -17.92 -5.81
CA VAL A 349 3.05 -18.46 -5.82
C VAL A 349 2.24 -17.70 -6.88
N ILE A 350 1.93 -18.37 -7.99
CA ILE A 350 0.94 -17.91 -8.96
C ILE A 350 -0.43 -18.36 -8.46
N PRO A 351 -1.37 -17.45 -8.16
CA PRO A 351 -2.73 -17.84 -7.80
C PRO A 351 -3.35 -18.62 -8.96
N TRP A 352 -4.02 -19.73 -8.67
CA TRP A 352 -4.59 -20.61 -9.69
C TRP A 352 -5.54 -19.89 -10.65
N SER A 353 -6.25 -18.84 -10.20
CA SER A 353 -7.07 -17.98 -11.07
C SER A 353 -6.31 -17.31 -12.19
N HIS A 354 -4.99 -17.22 -12.11
CA HIS A 354 -4.13 -16.58 -13.10
C HIS A 354 -3.44 -17.58 -14.03
N CYS A 355 -3.51 -18.88 -13.74
CA CYS A 355 -2.94 -19.89 -14.63
C CYS A 355 -3.75 -20.04 -15.92
N ASP A 356 -3.07 -20.49 -16.96
CA ASP A 356 -3.70 -20.78 -18.26
C ASP A 356 -4.54 -22.05 -18.19
N SER A 357 -5.63 -22.08 -18.96
CA SER A 357 -6.39 -23.30 -19.21
C SER A 357 -5.58 -24.25 -20.10
N PRO A 358 -5.73 -25.57 -19.98
CA PRO A 358 -5.17 -26.52 -20.96
C PRO A 358 -5.59 -26.24 -22.42
N SER A 359 -6.67 -25.48 -22.63
CA SER A 359 -7.16 -25.03 -23.92
C SER A 359 -6.58 -23.70 -24.42
N ASP A 360 -5.87 -22.96 -23.56
CA ASP A 360 -5.26 -21.68 -23.91
C ASP A 360 -3.96 -21.97 -24.68
N SER A 361 -4.09 -22.12 -26.00
CA SER A 361 -2.99 -22.53 -26.90
C SER A 361 -1.94 -21.44 -27.16
N GLY A 362 -2.13 -20.23 -26.63
CA GLY A 362 -1.18 -19.13 -26.73
C GLY A 362 -0.18 -19.19 -25.60
N GLY A 363 0.85 -20.03 -25.74
CA GLY A 363 2.00 -20.02 -24.83
C GLY A 363 2.48 -18.58 -24.61
N GLU A 364 2.63 -18.20 -23.35
CA GLU A 364 2.95 -16.84 -22.97
C GLU A 364 4.41 -16.54 -23.34
N SER A 365 4.64 -15.70 -24.35
CA SER A 365 5.96 -15.20 -24.70
C SER A 365 5.99 -13.68 -24.64
N GLY A 366 7.04 -13.15 -24.01
CA GLY A 366 7.30 -11.74 -23.86
C GLY A 366 8.76 -11.52 -23.49
N ARG A 367 9.24 -10.32 -23.76
CA ARG A 367 10.64 -9.94 -23.57
C ARG A 367 10.74 -8.95 -22.42
N LEU A 368 11.53 -9.25 -21.39
CA LEU A 368 11.86 -8.31 -20.33
C LEU A 368 12.68 -7.16 -20.94
N TRP A 369 12.28 -5.92 -20.72
CA TRP A 369 12.90 -4.79 -21.39
C TRP A 369 13.10 -3.61 -20.47
N PHE A 370 14.33 -3.11 -20.39
CA PHE A 370 14.61 -1.83 -19.75
C PHE A 370 14.46 -0.68 -20.75
N GLY A 371 13.88 0.42 -20.32
CA GLY A 371 13.86 1.63 -21.13
C GLY A 371 13.59 2.90 -20.37
N GLN A 372 13.46 3.99 -21.13
CA GLN A 372 13.18 5.30 -20.57
C GLN A 372 11.80 5.31 -19.90
N ASN A 373 11.76 5.76 -18.64
CA ASN A 373 10.52 6.07 -17.95
C ASN A 373 10.03 7.45 -18.39
N ASP A 374 9.14 7.52 -19.39
CA ASP A 374 8.65 8.80 -19.93
C ASP A 374 8.06 9.71 -18.84
N SER A 375 7.49 9.15 -17.76
CA SER A 375 6.93 9.90 -16.63
C SER A 375 7.97 10.56 -15.72
N ALA A 376 9.26 10.29 -15.93
CA ALA A 376 10.37 10.93 -15.25
C ALA A 376 11.10 11.95 -16.11
N PHE A 377 10.60 12.29 -17.31
CA PHE A 377 11.21 13.32 -18.15
C PHE A 377 10.19 14.40 -18.51
N ALA A 378 10.59 15.65 -18.33
CA ALA A 378 9.88 16.82 -18.83
C ALA A 378 10.87 17.71 -19.59
N ALA A 379 10.56 18.05 -20.83
CA ALA A 379 11.44 18.83 -21.69
C ALA A 379 10.72 20.06 -22.23
N THR A 380 11.38 21.22 -22.14
CA THR A 380 11.03 22.46 -22.82
C THR A 380 12.02 22.69 -23.98
N GLY A 381 11.88 23.81 -24.70
CA GLY A 381 12.81 24.17 -25.78
C GLY A 381 14.25 24.40 -25.32
N ASP A 382 14.43 24.77 -24.04
CA ASP A 382 15.70 25.19 -23.45
C ASP A 382 16.16 24.33 -22.26
N ARG A 383 15.33 23.41 -21.75
CA ARG A 383 15.65 22.61 -20.57
C ARG A 383 15.06 21.22 -20.63
N ILE A 384 15.77 20.24 -20.10
CA ILE A 384 15.23 18.94 -19.72
C ILE A 384 15.39 18.72 -18.21
N SER A 385 14.28 18.37 -17.56
CA SER A 385 14.21 17.99 -16.14
C SER A 385 13.97 16.50 -16.03
N ILE A 386 14.68 15.86 -15.10
CA ILE A 386 14.62 14.42 -14.89
C ILE A 386 14.19 14.15 -13.45
N GLY A 387 13.15 13.32 -13.29
CA GLY A 387 12.52 12.96 -12.03
C GLY A 387 13.27 11.90 -11.25
N ALA A 388 12.57 11.22 -10.34
CA ALA A 388 13.19 10.31 -9.37
C ALA A 388 13.70 9.00 -9.98
N GLN A 389 13.03 8.43 -10.98
CA GLN A 389 13.41 7.14 -11.56
C GLN A 389 13.36 7.21 -13.08
N SER A 390 14.52 7.28 -13.73
CA SER A 390 14.59 7.48 -15.18
C SER A 390 14.48 6.19 -15.99
N THR A 391 14.73 5.04 -15.35
CA THR A 391 14.63 3.71 -15.94
C THR A 391 13.35 3.03 -15.52
N ARG A 392 12.62 2.45 -16.48
CA ARG A 392 11.50 1.53 -16.23
C ARG A 392 11.78 0.17 -16.82
N LEU A 393 11.09 -0.83 -16.30
CA LEU A 393 11.12 -2.21 -16.76
C LEU A 393 9.71 -2.62 -17.24
N PHE A 394 9.62 -3.10 -18.48
CA PHE A 394 8.36 -3.44 -19.16
C PHE A 394 8.53 -4.64 -20.09
N SER A 395 7.44 -5.11 -20.70
CA SER A 395 7.44 -6.28 -21.58
C SER A 395 7.27 -5.89 -23.04
N ARG A 396 7.98 -6.54 -23.96
CA ARG A 396 7.85 -6.36 -25.42
C ARG A 396 7.53 -7.65 -26.15
N SER A 397 6.89 -7.56 -27.31
CA SER A 397 6.64 -8.70 -28.19
C SER A 397 7.90 -9.14 -28.96
N ASP A 398 7.88 -10.39 -29.42
CA ASP A 398 8.95 -11.01 -30.21
C ASP A 398 8.99 -10.58 -31.69
N ALA A 399 8.07 -9.72 -32.14
CA ALA A 399 8.04 -9.25 -33.53
C ALA A 399 9.14 -8.21 -33.83
N ASP A 400 9.55 -8.09 -35.10
CA ASP A 400 10.48 -7.06 -35.57
C ASP A 400 9.97 -5.66 -35.19
N GLY A 401 10.78 -4.91 -34.42
CA GLY A 401 10.39 -3.59 -33.88
C GLY A 401 9.62 -3.62 -32.55
N GLY A 402 9.32 -4.81 -32.02
CA GLY A 402 8.77 -5.15 -30.69
C GLY A 402 7.83 -4.11 -30.08
N LYS A 403 6.52 -4.37 -30.12
CA LYS A 403 5.54 -3.52 -29.42
C LYS A 403 5.57 -3.80 -27.92
N GLU A 404 5.35 -2.78 -27.08
CA GLU A 404 5.11 -3.01 -25.65
C GLU A 404 3.83 -3.86 -25.51
N ILE A 405 3.94 -5.00 -24.83
CA ILE A 405 2.82 -5.91 -24.61
C ILE A 405 2.61 -6.13 -23.13
N GLU A 406 1.37 -6.41 -22.78
CA GLU A 406 1.05 -6.83 -21.44
C GLU A 406 1.65 -8.22 -21.16
N PRO A 407 2.48 -8.38 -20.12
CA PRO A 407 2.97 -9.69 -19.72
C PRO A 407 1.85 -10.49 -19.06
N SER A 408 2.02 -11.81 -18.99
CA SER A 408 1.14 -12.61 -18.16
C SER A 408 1.25 -12.27 -16.69
N PHE A 409 0.35 -12.81 -15.86
CA PHE A 409 0.44 -12.59 -14.42
C PHE A 409 1.75 -13.13 -13.84
N GLY A 410 2.14 -14.36 -14.23
CA GLY A 410 3.36 -15.01 -13.77
C GLY A 410 4.60 -14.20 -14.16
N PHE A 411 4.79 -14.01 -15.46
CA PHE A 411 5.93 -13.25 -16.00
C PHE A 411 5.94 -11.78 -15.54
N GLY A 412 4.77 -11.15 -15.47
CA GLY A 412 4.60 -9.74 -15.14
C GLY A 412 4.75 -9.41 -13.66
N ARG A 413 4.70 -10.39 -12.75
CA ARG A 413 4.80 -10.11 -11.31
C ARG A 413 6.21 -9.67 -10.92
N GLY A 414 7.22 -10.47 -11.25
CA GLY A 414 8.63 -10.11 -10.97
C GLY A 414 9.03 -8.82 -11.67
N LEU A 415 8.57 -8.65 -12.92
CA LEU A 415 8.79 -7.45 -13.72
C LEU A 415 8.21 -6.19 -13.07
N ARG A 416 6.93 -6.20 -12.69
CA ARG A 416 6.25 -5.06 -12.06
C ARG A 416 6.84 -4.72 -10.70
N TRP A 417 7.11 -5.74 -9.88
CA TRP A 417 7.75 -5.52 -8.59
C TRP A 417 9.12 -4.86 -8.77
N TRP A 418 9.94 -5.35 -9.70
CA TRP A 418 11.25 -4.75 -9.97
C TRP A 418 11.10 -3.32 -10.48
N ASP A 419 10.24 -3.07 -11.47
CA ASP A 419 9.98 -1.73 -11.98
C ASP A 419 9.64 -0.75 -10.85
N GLN A 420 8.77 -1.17 -9.93
CA GLN A 420 8.38 -0.39 -8.75
C GLN A 420 9.52 -0.26 -7.73
N HIS A 421 10.36 -1.28 -7.55
CA HIS A 421 11.44 -1.31 -6.54
C HIS A 421 12.83 -1.10 -7.14
N TYR A 422 12.92 -0.39 -8.27
CA TYR A 422 14.16 -0.24 -9.02
C TYR A 422 15.29 0.33 -8.16
N GLN A 423 15.00 1.34 -7.33
CA GLN A 423 16.01 1.96 -6.47
C GLN A 423 16.58 0.98 -5.43
N ASP A 424 15.75 0.13 -4.85
CA ASP A 424 16.21 -0.86 -3.86
C ASP A 424 17.11 -1.91 -4.53
N VAL A 425 16.80 -2.28 -5.77
CA VAL A 425 17.66 -3.18 -6.57
C VAL A 425 18.97 -2.49 -6.99
N ALA A 426 18.91 -1.22 -7.36
CA ALA A 426 20.08 -0.43 -7.73
C ALA A 426 21.04 -0.20 -6.55
N ASP A 427 20.52 -0.12 -5.33
CA ASP A 427 21.33 -0.04 -4.11
C ASP A 427 22.07 -1.35 -3.82
N TYR A 428 21.45 -2.47 -4.18
CA TYR A 428 22.01 -3.80 -3.99
C TYR A 428 23.09 -4.12 -5.03
N GLU A 429 22.81 -3.87 -6.31
CA GLU A 429 23.69 -4.15 -7.44
C GLU A 429 24.09 -2.86 -8.19
N PRO A 430 25.35 -2.42 -8.03
CA PRO A 430 25.78 -1.10 -8.48
C PRO A 430 25.61 -0.81 -9.98
N GLU A 431 25.67 -1.82 -10.85
CA GLU A 431 25.51 -1.59 -12.30
C GLU A 431 24.08 -1.20 -12.69
N TYR A 432 23.04 -1.50 -11.88
CA TYR A 432 21.70 -0.96 -12.10
C TYR A 432 21.64 0.53 -11.78
N GLN A 433 22.37 1.01 -10.77
CA GLN A 433 22.48 2.45 -10.56
C GLN A 433 23.21 3.14 -11.72
N ARG A 434 24.25 2.50 -12.27
CA ARG A 434 24.91 2.99 -13.48
C ARG A 434 23.97 3.00 -14.68
N LEU A 435 23.12 1.99 -14.84
CA LEU A 435 22.09 1.95 -15.88
C LEU A 435 21.13 3.14 -15.77
N ASP A 436 20.66 3.50 -14.58
CA ASP A 436 19.83 4.69 -14.39
C ASP A 436 20.56 5.96 -14.80
N GLN A 437 21.85 6.12 -14.45
CA GLN A 437 22.63 7.28 -14.92
C GLN A 437 22.82 7.30 -16.44
N ILE A 438 23.08 6.14 -17.06
CA ILE A 438 23.14 6.01 -18.52
C ILE A 438 21.81 6.45 -19.13
N MET A 439 20.68 6.05 -18.55
CA MET A 439 19.33 6.41 -19.01
C MET A 439 19.05 7.91 -18.88
N ARG A 440 19.46 8.54 -17.78
CA ARG A 440 19.38 10.00 -17.57
C ARG A 440 20.13 10.78 -18.64
N TRP A 441 21.40 10.45 -18.83
CA TRP A 441 22.26 11.10 -19.81
C TRP A 441 21.79 10.84 -21.24
N SER A 442 21.33 9.62 -21.50
CA SER A 442 20.73 9.26 -22.77
C SER A 442 19.49 10.09 -23.10
N GLY A 443 18.56 10.27 -22.16
CA GLY A 443 17.39 11.14 -22.37
C GLY A 443 17.78 12.60 -22.60
N ALA A 444 18.79 13.11 -21.90
CA ALA A 444 19.32 14.45 -22.12
C ALA A 444 19.99 14.61 -23.49
N LEU A 445 20.73 13.59 -23.95
CA LEU A 445 21.39 13.59 -25.26
C LEU A 445 20.41 13.42 -26.42
N ASP A 446 19.35 12.63 -26.24
CA ASP A 446 18.24 12.54 -27.21
C ASP A 446 17.60 13.92 -27.37
N TRP A 447 17.26 14.60 -26.26
CA TRP A 447 16.72 15.96 -26.28
C TRP A 447 17.67 16.97 -26.92
N LEU A 448 18.94 17.03 -26.48
CA LEU A 448 19.95 17.93 -27.05
C LEU A 448 20.09 17.72 -28.55
N THR A 449 20.10 16.47 -29.01
CA THR A 449 20.31 16.14 -30.42
C THR A 449 19.09 16.46 -31.28
N ALA A 450 17.89 16.16 -30.78
CA ALA A 450 16.66 16.20 -31.55
C ALA A 450 15.89 17.52 -31.44
N LYS A 451 15.99 18.23 -30.32
CA LYS A 451 15.30 19.52 -30.08
C LYS A 451 16.23 20.73 -30.20
N THR A 452 17.54 20.50 -30.18
CA THR A 452 18.54 21.59 -30.15
C THR A 452 19.68 21.32 -31.13
N SER A 453 20.49 22.35 -31.41
CA SER A 453 21.77 22.19 -32.11
C SER A 453 22.97 22.07 -31.17
N ALA A 454 22.75 22.15 -29.86
CA ALA A 454 23.80 22.10 -28.84
C ALA A 454 24.35 20.68 -28.68
N ARG A 455 25.65 20.57 -28.38
CA ARG A 455 26.36 19.31 -28.19
C ARG A 455 27.26 19.42 -26.97
N LEU A 456 27.37 18.32 -26.22
CA LEU A 456 28.35 18.23 -25.15
C LEU A 456 29.76 18.01 -25.74
N PRO A 457 30.81 18.42 -25.04
CA PRO A 457 32.20 18.11 -25.42
C PRO A 457 32.42 16.61 -25.59
N GLN A 458 32.99 16.20 -26.71
CA GLN A 458 33.25 14.78 -27.02
C GLN A 458 34.75 14.50 -27.05
N LEU A 459 35.15 13.35 -26.53
CA LEU A 459 36.49 12.81 -26.77
C LEU A 459 36.69 12.43 -28.24
N HIS A 460 37.93 12.48 -28.72
CA HIS A 460 38.27 11.96 -30.04
C HIS A 460 38.03 10.44 -30.08
N ASP A 461 37.59 9.91 -31.23
CA ASP A 461 37.23 8.48 -31.34
C ASP A 461 38.36 7.53 -30.96
N GLY A 462 39.63 7.88 -31.23
CA GLY A 462 40.79 7.06 -30.82
C GLY A 462 41.06 7.03 -29.31
N ALA A 463 40.43 7.91 -28.54
CA ALA A 463 40.46 7.91 -27.07
C ALA A 463 39.25 7.16 -26.46
N ILE A 464 38.29 6.75 -27.28
CA ILE A 464 37.14 5.95 -26.86
C ILE A 464 37.49 4.47 -27.02
N ARG A 465 37.38 3.72 -25.95
CA ARG A 465 37.61 2.28 -25.92
C ARG A 465 36.44 1.54 -26.57
N SER A 466 36.77 0.62 -27.46
CA SER A 466 35.80 -0.21 -28.20
C SER A 466 36.30 -1.64 -28.37
N ASP A 467 37.17 -2.12 -27.48
CA ASP A 467 37.84 -3.43 -27.54
C ASP A 467 37.48 -4.34 -26.34
N LEU A 468 36.54 -3.93 -25.48
CA LEU A 468 36.11 -4.74 -24.35
C LEU A 468 35.29 -5.95 -24.84
N THR A 469 35.62 -7.13 -24.32
CA THR A 469 34.70 -8.28 -24.35
C THR A 469 33.93 -8.32 -23.04
N PHE A 470 32.67 -8.76 -23.08
CA PHE A 470 31.86 -8.93 -21.88
C PHE A 470 32.50 -9.95 -20.93
N LYS A 471 33.08 -11.02 -21.47
CA LYS A 471 33.81 -12.03 -20.69
C LYS A 471 34.94 -11.41 -19.86
N ASP A 472 35.81 -10.60 -20.48
CA ASP A 472 36.94 -9.99 -19.78
C ASP A 472 36.49 -8.88 -18.83
N TRP A 473 35.48 -8.10 -19.23
CA TRP A 473 34.91 -7.06 -18.37
C TRP A 473 34.30 -7.66 -17.11
N TYR A 474 33.46 -8.69 -17.24
CA TYR A 474 32.80 -9.37 -16.13
C TYR A 474 33.82 -10.00 -15.16
N ALA A 475 34.86 -10.64 -15.68
CA ALA A 475 35.92 -11.23 -14.87
C ALA A 475 36.70 -10.19 -14.05
N ARG A 476 36.92 -8.99 -14.60
CA ARG A 476 37.69 -7.91 -13.95
C ARG A 476 36.86 -7.07 -12.98
N ASN A 477 35.53 -7.06 -13.10
CA ASN A 477 34.66 -6.23 -12.27
C ASN A 477 34.32 -6.99 -10.98
N ASP A 478 35.15 -6.86 -9.95
CA ASP A 478 35.09 -7.62 -8.69
C ASP A 478 34.00 -7.15 -7.70
N LYS A 479 33.35 -6.02 -7.99
CA LYS A 479 32.30 -5.42 -7.16
C LYS A 479 30.89 -5.94 -7.45
N LEU A 480 30.70 -6.67 -8.54
CA LEU A 480 29.42 -7.23 -8.94
C LEU A 480 28.92 -8.22 -7.88
N ARG A 481 27.63 -8.16 -7.52
CA ARG A 481 27.00 -9.13 -6.61
C ARG A 481 26.80 -10.47 -7.28
N GLU A 482 26.45 -10.46 -8.56
CA GLU A 482 26.38 -11.68 -9.35
C GLU A 482 27.78 -12.17 -9.74
N ARG A 483 28.15 -13.37 -9.31
CA ARG A 483 29.45 -14.00 -9.56
C ARG A 483 29.36 -15.37 -10.22
N GLU A 484 28.16 -15.83 -10.57
CA GLU A 484 28.00 -17.14 -11.20
C GLU A 484 28.62 -17.15 -12.61
N PRO A 485 29.37 -18.21 -12.99
CA PRO A 485 29.95 -18.31 -14.31
C PRO A 485 28.89 -18.17 -15.43
N ILE A 486 29.19 -17.33 -16.42
CA ILE A 486 28.40 -17.18 -17.63
C ILE A 486 28.83 -18.25 -18.64
N LEU A 487 27.85 -18.92 -19.24
CA LEU A 487 28.07 -20.03 -20.17
C LEU A 487 28.29 -19.54 -21.60
N PHE A 488 29.45 -18.94 -21.86
CA PHE A 488 29.82 -18.50 -23.20
C PHE A 488 29.99 -19.68 -24.18
N VAL A 489 29.46 -19.51 -25.40
CA VAL A 489 29.57 -20.47 -26.51
C VAL A 489 30.08 -19.75 -27.77
N ASN A 490 30.76 -20.47 -28.65
CA ASN A 490 31.37 -19.89 -29.86
C ASN A 490 30.91 -20.66 -31.13
N PRO A 491 29.62 -20.61 -31.50
CA PRO A 491 29.16 -21.23 -32.73
C PRO A 491 29.78 -20.52 -33.95
N PRO A 492 30.23 -21.24 -34.99
CA PRO A 492 30.87 -20.65 -36.17
C PRO A 492 30.06 -19.55 -36.87
N SER A 493 28.73 -19.62 -36.84
CA SER A 493 27.83 -18.62 -37.44
C SER A 493 27.64 -17.37 -36.57
N ALA A 494 28.11 -17.36 -35.32
CA ALA A 494 27.98 -16.20 -34.46
C ALA A 494 28.84 -15.04 -34.93
N LYS A 495 28.25 -13.84 -34.96
CA LYS A 495 28.93 -12.58 -35.29
C LYS A 495 29.35 -11.80 -34.05
N GLN A 496 28.83 -12.18 -32.89
CA GLN A 496 28.97 -11.48 -31.62
C GLN A 496 29.06 -12.47 -30.46
N GLU A 497 29.41 -11.98 -29.28
CA GLU A 497 29.44 -12.75 -28.04
C GLU A 497 28.11 -13.49 -27.85
N SER A 498 28.21 -14.79 -27.58
CA SER A 498 27.08 -15.71 -27.57
C SER A 498 27.11 -16.56 -26.31
N LEU A 499 25.94 -16.84 -25.73
CA LEU A 499 25.80 -17.56 -24.46
C LEU A 499 24.66 -18.56 -24.49
N LEU A 500 24.83 -19.64 -23.72
CA LEU A 500 23.78 -20.60 -23.45
C LEU A 500 22.87 -20.04 -22.34
N THR A 501 21.56 -20.03 -22.58
CA THR A 501 20.60 -19.53 -21.58
C THR A 501 20.42 -20.55 -20.44
N LYS A 502 20.35 -20.06 -19.20
CA LYS A 502 20.08 -20.91 -18.05
C LYS A 502 18.56 -21.05 -17.85
N PRO A 503 18.03 -22.28 -17.76
CA PRO A 503 16.62 -22.49 -17.43
C PRO A 503 16.37 -22.18 -15.95
N SER A 504 15.15 -21.81 -15.63
CA SER A 504 14.72 -21.69 -14.23
C SER A 504 14.71 -23.04 -13.50
N LYS A 505 14.59 -23.00 -12.17
CA LYS A 505 14.20 -24.20 -11.40
C LYS A 505 12.80 -24.63 -11.80
N VAL A 506 12.56 -25.94 -11.78
CA VAL A 506 11.25 -26.52 -12.10
C VAL A 506 10.28 -26.21 -10.98
N THR A 507 9.09 -25.72 -11.34
CA THR A 507 7.99 -25.52 -10.39
C THR A 507 6.77 -26.31 -10.83
N LEU A 508 5.99 -26.77 -9.85
CA LEU A 508 4.72 -27.46 -10.08
C LEU A 508 3.56 -26.47 -10.35
N SER A 509 3.76 -25.17 -10.10
CA SER A 509 2.76 -24.12 -10.23
C SER A 509 2.90 -23.43 -11.59
N CYS A 510 2.23 -24.00 -12.59
CA CYS A 510 1.91 -23.34 -13.86
C CYS A 510 3.05 -23.19 -14.90
N GLY A 511 4.09 -24.03 -14.86
CA GLY A 511 4.96 -24.33 -16.01
C GLY A 511 6.44 -23.95 -15.87
N LEU A 512 7.16 -23.94 -17.01
CA LEU A 512 8.54 -23.43 -17.16
C LEU A 512 8.50 -22.07 -17.87
N HIS A 513 9.38 -21.15 -17.48
CA HIS A 513 9.48 -19.83 -18.10
C HIS A 513 10.80 -19.66 -18.85
N SER A 514 10.72 -19.19 -20.09
CA SER A 514 11.85 -18.62 -20.82
C SER A 514 11.69 -17.11 -20.83
N ILE A 515 12.78 -16.39 -20.55
CA ILE A 515 12.80 -14.92 -20.58
C ILE A 515 13.93 -14.49 -21.50
N SER A 516 13.55 -13.77 -22.55
CA SER A 516 14.43 -13.00 -23.45
C SER A 516 14.21 -11.50 -23.19
N GLY A 517 14.96 -10.61 -23.85
CA GLY A 517 14.94 -9.20 -23.43
C GLY A 517 16.07 -8.33 -23.94
N GLY A 518 16.05 -7.06 -23.55
CA GLY A 518 17.08 -6.08 -23.88
C GLY A 518 16.90 -4.75 -23.16
N VAL A 519 17.67 -3.76 -23.60
CA VAL A 519 17.67 -2.38 -23.08
C VAL A 519 17.53 -1.43 -24.27
N SER A 520 16.54 -0.54 -24.25
CA SER A 520 16.47 0.63 -25.12
C SER A 520 16.84 1.86 -24.33
N LEU A 521 17.83 2.61 -24.79
CA LEU A 521 18.11 3.92 -24.20
C LEU A 521 17.08 4.94 -24.72
N GLY A 522 17.15 6.17 -24.20
CA GLY A 522 16.26 7.28 -24.53
C GLY A 522 16.00 7.42 -26.03
N ASP A 523 14.73 7.32 -26.40
CA ASP A 523 14.27 7.37 -27.78
C ASP A 523 12.97 8.17 -27.91
N ARG A 524 12.53 8.81 -26.80
CA ARG A 524 11.25 9.52 -26.71
C ARG A 524 11.07 10.51 -27.84
N THR A 525 12.07 11.32 -28.16
CA THR A 525 11.93 12.34 -29.22
C THR A 525 11.79 11.71 -30.59
N GLY A 526 12.49 10.59 -30.83
CA GLY A 526 12.36 9.79 -32.04
C GLY A 526 10.99 9.14 -32.17
N ARG A 527 10.47 8.52 -31.09
CA ARG A 527 9.15 7.86 -31.05
C ARG A 527 8.00 8.82 -31.31
N VAL A 528 8.06 10.02 -30.72
CA VAL A 528 6.99 11.03 -30.84
C VAL A 528 6.97 11.67 -32.23
N GLY A 529 8.11 11.73 -32.94
CA GLY A 529 8.14 12.12 -34.35
C GLY A 529 7.61 13.54 -34.65
N GLY A 530 7.60 14.44 -33.66
CA GLY A 530 7.08 15.80 -33.77
C GLY A 530 5.58 15.97 -33.49
N GLN A 531 4.89 14.92 -33.04
CA GLN A 531 3.50 15.03 -32.56
C GLN A 531 3.41 15.85 -31.27
N ASP A 532 2.27 16.51 -31.09
CA ASP A 532 1.98 17.34 -29.92
C ASP A 532 1.45 16.48 -28.75
N PHE A 533 2.38 16.01 -27.93
CA PHE A 533 2.10 15.35 -26.66
C PHE A 533 2.51 16.21 -25.46
N ASP A 534 2.34 17.53 -25.59
CA ASP A 534 2.70 18.53 -24.59
C ASP A 534 1.54 19.51 -24.36
N ALA A 535 0.48 19.02 -23.70
CA ALA A 535 -0.63 19.86 -23.31
C ALA A 535 -0.20 20.90 -22.26
N THR A 536 -0.56 22.16 -22.50
CA THR A 536 -0.35 23.23 -21.51
C THR A 536 -1.32 23.08 -20.34
N LEU A 537 -0.92 22.35 -19.32
CA LEU A 537 -1.68 22.15 -18.08
C LEU A 537 -1.09 22.98 -16.94
N PRO A 538 -1.91 23.46 -15.99
CA PRO A 538 -1.40 24.17 -14.83
C PRO A 538 -0.56 23.24 -13.94
N GLY A 539 0.51 23.77 -13.35
CA GLY A 539 1.48 23.01 -12.54
C GLY A 539 0.90 21.98 -11.56
N PRO A 540 -0.21 22.25 -10.83
CA PRO A 540 -0.77 21.28 -9.90
C PRO A 540 -1.37 20.02 -10.56
N ILE A 541 -1.85 20.12 -11.81
CA ILE A 541 -2.38 18.98 -12.59
C ILE A 541 -1.35 18.46 -13.60
N SER A 542 -0.39 19.31 -13.99
CA SER A 542 0.77 18.89 -14.76
C SER A 542 1.49 17.73 -14.04
N ARG A 543 1.89 16.76 -14.85
CA ARG A 543 2.75 15.65 -14.46
C ARG A 543 3.64 15.33 -15.65
N ALA A 544 4.86 14.91 -15.39
CA ALA A 544 5.75 14.46 -16.42
C ALA A 544 5.22 13.19 -17.09
N GLY A 545 5.59 13.01 -18.36
CA GLY A 545 5.02 12.01 -19.25
C GLY A 545 4.65 12.59 -20.60
N LEU A 546 4.05 11.76 -21.45
CA LEU A 546 3.40 12.19 -22.69
C LEU A 546 1.92 12.41 -22.39
N VAL A 547 1.41 13.58 -22.77
CA VAL A 547 0.03 13.99 -22.50
C VAL A 547 -0.62 14.39 -23.83
N ASP A 548 -1.76 13.84 -24.18
CA ASP A 548 -2.50 14.23 -25.39
C ASP A 548 -2.73 15.75 -25.40
N GLY A 549 -2.32 16.43 -26.48
CA GLY A 549 -2.41 17.88 -26.63
C GLY A 549 -3.83 18.46 -26.50
N LYS A 550 -4.88 17.64 -26.53
CA LYS A 550 -6.27 18.06 -26.26
C LYS A 550 -6.61 18.17 -24.77
N SER A 551 -5.74 17.69 -23.90
CA SER A 551 -5.94 17.76 -22.44
C SER A 551 -6.11 19.22 -22.01
N ALA A 552 -7.10 19.47 -21.16
CA ALA A 552 -7.43 20.81 -20.72
C ALA A 552 -7.98 20.78 -19.30
N PHE A 553 -7.53 21.72 -18.46
CA PHE A 553 -7.99 21.84 -17.09
C PHE A 553 -8.19 23.30 -16.71
N ASP A 554 -9.37 23.62 -16.21
CA ASP A 554 -9.71 24.94 -15.70
C ASP A 554 -9.58 24.95 -14.17
N GLN A 555 -8.56 25.67 -13.68
CA GLN A 555 -8.28 25.77 -12.25
C GLN A 555 -9.38 26.52 -11.47
N ALA A 556 -10.12 27.43 -12.11
CA ALA A 556 -11.16 28.21 -11.45
C ALA A 556 -12.40 27.35 -11.15
N THR A 557 -12.78 26.47 -12.07
CA THR A 557 -13.90 25.53 -11.88
C THR A 557 -13.46 24.19 -11.29
N GLY A 558 -12.16 23.89 -11.32
CA GLY A 558 -11.62 22.62 -10.87
C GLY A 558 -12.01 21.44 -11.76
N SER A 559 -12.38 21.70 -13.02
CA SER A 559 -12.95 20.74 -13.96
C SER A 559 -12.13 20.68 -15.24
N GLY A 560 -12.17 19.53 -15.91
CA GLY A 560 -11.42 19.32 -17.15
C GLY A 560 -11.12 17.85 -17.40
N HIS A 561 -10.13 17.58 -18.25
CA HIS A 561 -9.63 16.24 -18.52
C HIS A 561 -8.13 16.25 -18.84
N LYS A 562 -7.47 15.13 -18.54
CA LYS A 562 -6.05 14.87 -18.84
C LYS A 562 -5.89 13.46 -19.37
N THR A 563 -5.28 13.30 -20.54
CA THR A 563 -5.06 11.99 -21.14
C THR A 563 -3.57 11.70 -21.24
N ASP A 564 -3.07 10.81 -20.38
CA ASP A 564 -1.72 10.27 -20.51
C ASP A 564 -1.70 9.23 -21.62
N VAL A 565 -0.63 9.20 -22.42
CA VAL A 565 -0.48 8.26 -23.53
C VAL A 565 0.87 7.56 -23.50
N SER A 566 0.89 6.31 -23.94
CA SER A 566 2.13 5.59 -24.25
C SER A 566 2.24 5.43 -25.75
N VAL A 567 3.39 5.84 -26.31
CA VAL A 567 3.62 5.86 -27.76
C VAL A 567 4.65 4.80 -28.12
N GLY A 568 4.28 3.89 -29.01
CA GLY A 568 5.16 2.82 -29.49
C GLY A 568 6.24 3.31 -30.44
N SER A 569 7.10 2.39 -30.87
CA SER A 569 8.19 2.65 -31.83
C SER A 569 7.73 3.16 -33.20
N THR A 570 6.44 2.96 -33.54
CA THR A 570 5.82 3.44 -34.79
C THR A 570 5.18 4.82 -34.66
N GLY A 571 5.28 5.48 -33.50
CA GLY A 571 4.63 6.77 -33.24
C GLY A 571 3.12 6.69 -33.03
N LYS A 572 2.57 5.49 -32.82
CA LYS A 572 1.15 5.25 -32.52
C LYS A 572 0.94 5.15 -31.01
N ILE A 573 -0.22 5.64 -30.54
CA ILE A 573 -0.67 5.43 -29.17
C ILE A 573 -0.98 3.94 -28.98
N GLU A 574 -0.32 3.31 -28.02
CA GLU A 574 -0.49 1.90 -27.69
C GLU A 574 -1.38 1.71 -26.46
N GLU A 575 -1.27 2.61 -25.48
CA GLU A 575 -2.11 2.67 -24.29
C GLU A 575 -2.50 4.13 -24.03
N SER A 576 -3.69 4.34 -23.47
CA SER A 576 -4.12 5.66 -23.00
C SER A 576 -4.86 5.56 -21.67
N ARG A 577 -4.76 6.64 -20.90
CA ARG A 577 -5.41 6.79 -19.60
C ARG A 577 -5.92 8.22 -19.46
N GLU A 578 -7.24 8.36 -19.54
CA GLU A 578 -7.92 9.63 -19.40
C GLU A 578 -8.41 9.83 -17.96
N ARG A 579 -8.18 11.01 -17.41
CA ARG A 579 -8.75 11.47 -16.14
C ARG A 579 -9.67 12.63 -16.37
N THR A 580 -10.93 12.49 -15.98
CA THR A 580 -11.91 13.58 -15.95
C THR A 580 -12.02 14.14 -14.55
N PHE A 581 -11.96 15.47 -14.43
CA PHE A 581 -12.07 16.21 -13.17
C PHE A 581 -13.41 16.93 -13.13
N THR A 582 -14.10 16.86 -12.00
CA THR A 582 -15.36 17.59 -11.79
C THR A 582 -15.48 18.03 -10.33
N THR A 583 -15.94 19.25 -10.09
CA THR A 583 -16.31 19.71 -8.75
C THR A 583 -17.82 19.52 -8.55
N THR A 584 -18.22 18.80 -7.51
CA THR A 584 -19.63 18.56 -7.20
C THR A 584 -20.27 19.78 -6.53
N PRO A 585 -21.61 19.90 -6.53
CA PRO A 585 -22.30 21.02 -5.87
C PRO A 585 -22.03 21.15 -4.37
N ASP A 586 -21.69 20.06 -3.68
CA ASP A 586 -21.34 20.03 -2.26
C ASP A 586 -19.85 20.29 -1.97
N GLY A 587 -19.07 20.66 -3.00
CA GLY A 587 -17.66 21.04 -2.89
C GLY A 587 -16.68 19.86 -2.82
N ALA A 588 -17.12 18.65 -3.18
CA ALA A 588 -16.23 17.51 -3.38
C ALA A 588 -15.58 17.56 -4.77
N ALA A 589 -14.41 16.95 -4.92
CA ALA A 589 -13.75 16.76 -6.22
C ALA A 589 -13.91 15.30 -6.65
N GLU A 590 -14.49 15.09 -7.82
CA GLU A 590 -14.52 13.79 -8.50
C GLU A 590 -13.37 13.72 -9.50
N VAL A 591 -12.59 12.63 -9.42
CA VAL A 591 -11.60 12.26 -10.44
C VAL A 591 -11.99 10.88 -10.97
N ARG A 592 -12.40 10.83 -12.23
CA ARG A 592 -12.72 9.58 -12.93
C ARG A 592 -11.60 9.23 -13.88
N GLU A 593 -10.99 8.09 -13.67
CA GLU A 593 -9.95 7.55 -14.52
C GLU A 593 -10.49 6.42 -15.40
N THR A 594 -10.20 6.51 -16.70
CA THR A 594 -10.57 5.53 -17.73
C THR A 594 -9.32 5.13 -18.49
N ALA A 595 -8.93 3.86 -18.40
CA ALA A 595 -7.79 3.31 -19.13
C ALA A 595 -8.22 2.28 -20.18
N THR A 596 -7.37 2.07 -21.18
CA THR A 596 -7.54 0.99 -22.16
C THR A 596 -7.60 -0.38 -21.49
N GLY A 597 -8.38 -1.30 -22.08
CA GLY A 597 -8.53 -2.66 -21.59
C GLY A 597 -7.25 -3.48 -21.63
N LYS A 598 -7.24 -4.57 -20.86
CA LYS A 598 -6.07 -5.43 -20.63
C LYS A 598 -6.49 -6.91 -20.53
N ARG A 599 -5.61 -7.81 -20.97
CA ARG A 599 -5.76 -9.27 -20.85
C ARG A 599 -5.60 -9.74 -19.41
N VAL A 600 -4.78 -9.06 -18.60
CA VAL A 600 -4.47 -9.43 -17.22
C VAL A 600 -4.75 -8.26 -16.28
N ALA A 601 -5.99 -8.21 -15.79
CA ALA A 601 -6.37 -7.30 -14.71
C ALA A 601 -6.41 -8.05 -13.37
N PRO A 602 -5.42 -7.90 -12.48
CA PRO A 602 -5.52 -8.43 -11.12
C PRO A 602 -6.39 -7.54 -10.24
N LEU A 603 -6.93 -8.12 -9.17
CA LEU A 603 -7.41 -7.38 -7.98
C LEU A 603 -7.02 -8.22 -6.76
N GLY A 604 -5.92 -7.83 -6.12
CA GLY A 604 -5.15 -8.72 -5.24
C GLY A 604 -4.74 -10.02 -5.94
N ALA A 605 -5.04 -11.16 -5.33
CA ALA A 605 -4.73 -12.48 -5.88
C ALA A 605 -5.76 -12.98 -6.92
N LEU A 606 -6.84 -12.23 -7.16
CA LEU A 606 -7.91 -12.62 -8.09
C LEU A 606 -7.61 -12.15 -9.52
N LYS A 607 -8.11 -12.89 -10.50
CA LYS A 607 -8.17 -12.43 -11.89
C LYS A 607 -9.53 -11.81 -12.17
N VAL A 608 -9.55 -10.54 -12.50
CA VAL A 608 -10.75 -9.85 -12.99
C VAL A 608 -11.07 -10.38 -14.40
N TRP A 609 -12.31 -10.82 -14.59
CA TRP A 609 -12.82 -11.41 -15.82
C TRP A 609 -13.58 -10.35 -16.63
N LEU A 610 -12.85 -9.59 -17.44
CA LEU A 610 -13.36 -8.56 -18.34
C LEU A 610 -12.93 -8.86 -19.77
N SER A 611 -13.65 -8.31 -20.75
CA SER A 611 -13.16 -8.28 -22.14
C SER A 611 -11.83 -7.51 -22.22
N GLU A 612 -10.89 -7.97 -23.02
CA GLU A 612 -9.61 -7.27 -23.24
C GLU A 612 -9.80 -5.85 -23.82
N THR A 613 -10.95 -5.60 -24.45
CA THR A 613 -11.32 -4.29 -24.99
C THR A 613 -12.16 -3.44 -24.03
N ALA A 614 -12.61 -4.00 -22.89
CA ALA A 614 -13.42 -3.26 -21.94
C ALA A 614 -12.56 -2.20 -21.24
N PRO A 615 -13.04 -0.95 -21.12
CA PRO A 615 -12.32 0.08 -20.38
C PRO A 615 -12.23 -0.30 -18.91
N ARG A 616 -11.12 0.10 -18.29
CA ARG A 616 -10.88 -0.08 -16.85
C ARG A 616 -11.13 1.26 -16.17
N LEU A 617 -12.04 1.27 -15.21
CA LEU A 617 -12.53 2.49 -14.58
C LEU A 617 -12.21 2.51 -13.08
N VAL A 618 -11.60 3.60 -12.63
CA VAL A 618 -11.44 3.95 -11.20
C VAL A 618 -12.00 5.35 -11.00
N LYS A 619 -12.80 5.54 -9.97
CA LYS A 619 -13.33 6.85 -9.60
C LYS A 619 -12.96 7.14 -8.15
N THR A 620 -12.52 8.37 -7.90
CA THR A 620 -12.34 8.89 -6.55
C THR A 620 -13.24 10.09 -6.31
N VAL A 621 -13.79 10.19 -5.11
CA VAL A 621 -14.52 11.37 -4.63
C VAL A 621 -13.80 11.87 -3.38
N LEU A 622 -13.21 13.06 -3.48
CA LEU A 622 -12.37 13.68 -2.46
C LEU A 622 -13.11 14.83 -1.80
N LYS A 623 -13.03 14.90 -0.47
CA LYS A 623 -13.52 16.02 0.33
C LYS A 623 -12.50 16.35 1.41
N ALA A 624 -12.09 17.60 1.52
CA ALA A 624 -11.15 18.02 2.54
C ALA A 624 -11.41 19.44 3.04
N GLY A 625 -11.12 19.66 4.32
CA GLY A 625 -11.23 20.95 4.99
C GLY A 625 -11.38 20.81 6.50
N ASN A 626 -11.02 21.86 7.25
CA ASN A 626 -11.13 21.92 8.72
C ASN A 626 -10.47 20.72 9.43
N GLY A 627 -9.31 20.26 8.94
CA GLY A 627 -8.61 19.13 9.51
C GLY A 627 -9.20 17.75 9.17
N HIS A 628 -10.20 17.68 8.30
CA HIS A 628 -10.81 16.43 7.85
C HIS A 628 -10.49 16.15 6.38
N VAL A 629 -10.23 14.88 6.06
CA VAL A 629 -10.06 14.36 4.70
C VAL A 629 -10.93 13.12 4.56
N SER A 630 -11.69 13.02 3.48
CA SER A 630 -12.40 11.82 3.02
C SER A 630 -12.06 11.56 1.56
N VAL A 631 -11.75 10.30 1.22
CA VAL A 631 -11.49 9.84 -0.14
C VAL A 631 -12.24 8.52 -0.35
N LYS A 632 -13.33 8.58 -1.09
CA LYS A 632 -14.09 7.39 -1.53
C LYS A 632 -13.50 6.87 -2.83
N VAL A 633 -13.33 5.55 -2.95
CA VAL A 633 -12.79 4.86 -4.13
C VAL A 633 -13.85 3.91 -4.69
N GLU A 634 -14.10 4.00 -5.99
CA GLU A 634 -14.97 3.12 -6.76
C GLU A 634 -14.19 2.49 -7.92
N VAL A 635 -14.45 1.21 -8.21
CA VAL A 635 -13.80 0.48 -9.31
C VAL A 635 -14.90 -0.17 -10.15
N GLN A 636 -14.89 0.07 -11.48
CA GLN A 636 -15.98 -0.33 -12.37
C GLN A 636 -17.38 0.05 -11.84
N GLY A 637 -17.49 1.23 -11.22
CA GLY A 637 -18.73 1.75 -10.64
C GLY A 637 -19.19 1.03 -9.37
N LYS A 638 -18.34 0.24 -8.71
CA LYS A 638 -18.63 -0.45 -7.44
C LYS A 638 -17.81 0.15 -6.30
N ASP A 639 -18.43 0.30 -5.12
CA ASP A 639 -17.78 0.83 -3.91
C ASP A 639 -16.63 -0.09 -3.48
N PHE A 640 -15.39 0.41 -3.57
CA PHE A 640 -14.21 -0.30 -3.06
C PHE A 640 -14.01 0.02 -1.59
N GLY A 641 -14.10 1.30 -1.22
CA GLY A 641 -14.03 1.71 0.17
C GLY A 641 -13.84 3.21 0.31
N GLU A 642 -13.75 3.65 1.56
CA GLU A 642 -13.57 5.06 1.90
C GLU A 642 -12.49 5.22 2.96
N PHE A 643 -11.50 6.05 2.64
CA PHE A 643 -10.49 6.48 3.58
C PHE A 643 -10.91 7.79 4.25
N THR A 644 -10.76 7.89 5.56
CA THR A 644 -10.94 9.16 6.29
C THR A 644 -9.76 9.45 7.20
N ALA A 645 -9.40 10.73 7.30
CA ALA A 645 -8.43 11.25 8.27
C ALA A 645 -9.05 12.43 9.01
N GLY A 646 -8.98 12.42 10.34
CA GLY A 646 -9.49 13.51 11.19
C GLY A 646 -8.43 13.99 12.15
N HIS A 647 -8.13 15.29 12.11
CA HIS A 647 -7.20 15.97 13.00
C HIS A 647 -7.91 16.50 14.24
N GLN A 648 -7.38 16.14 15.42
CA GLN A 648 -7.79 16.67 16.71
C GLN A 648 -6.54 16.87 17.58
N ASP A 649 -6.28 18.11 17.99
CA ASP A 649 -5.10 18.52 18.76
C ASP A 649 -3.80 18.11 18.06
N ASP A 650 -2.92 17.31 18.68
CA ASP A 650 -1.68 16.82 18.06
C ASP A 650 -1.83 15.39 17.48
N VAL A 651 -3.06 14.93 17.27
CA VAL A 651 -3.35 13.57 16.79
C VAL A 651 -4.23 13.59 15.53
N VAL A 652 -3.82 12.85 14.50
CA VAL A 652 -4.63 12.54 13.33
C VAL A 652 -5.07 11.09 13.40
N THR A 653 -6.37 10.82 13.31
CA THR A 653 -6.90 9.45 13.29
C THR A 653 -7.26 9.05 11.87
N LEU A 654 -6.72 7.93 11.40
CA LEU A 654 -7.00 7.36 10.07
C LEU A 654 -7.95 6.18 10.16
N ARG A 655 -8.81 6.05 9.15
CA ARG A 655 -9.79 4.97 9.05
C ARG A 655 -9.98 4.51 7.62
N TRP A 656 -10.25 3.23 7.45
CA TRP A 656 -10.64 2.63 6.17
C TRP A 656 -11.96 1.89 6.34
N ARG A 657 -13.03 2.41 5.73
CA ARG A 657 -14.31 1.71 5.62
C ARG A 657 -14.25 0.78 4.41
N ARG A 658 -14.46 -0.51 4.61
CA ARG A 658 -14.49 -1.49 3.51
C ARG A 658 -15.81 -1.39 2.73
N GLY A 659 -15.74 -1.14 1.42
CA GLY A 659 -16.88 -1.20 0.52
C GLY A 659 -17.22 -2.62 0.09
N PHE A 660 -18.28 -2.78 -0.72
CA PHE A 660 -18.69 -4.08 -1.26
C PHE A 660 -17.56 -4.82 -1.96
N LEU A 661 -16.79 -4.12 -2.79
CA LEU A 661 -15.80 -4.74 -3.65
C LEU A 661 -14.55 -5.20 -2.88
N ASP A 662 -14.11 -4.47 -1.85
CA ASP A 662 -13.00 -4.90 -0.98
C ASP A 662 -13.38 -6.14 -0.15
N ARG A 663 -14.64 -6.21 0.31
CA ARG A 663 -15.21 -7.42 0.96
C ARG A 663 -15.32 -8.59 -0.01
N ALA A 664 -15.78 -8.33 -1.24
CA ALA A 664 -15.85 -9.34 -2.30
C ALA A 664 -14.48 -9.90 -2.64
N LYS A 665 -13.48 -9.04 -2.82
CA LYS A 665 -12.10 -9.43 -3.03
C LYS A 665 -11.62 -10.36 -1.91
N THR A 666 -11.72 -9.92 -0.65
CA THR A 666 -11.23 -10.70 0.50
C THR A 666 -11.96 -12.05 0.65
N PHE A 667 -13.28 -12.05 0.44
CA PHE A 667 -14.08 -13.27 0.41
C PHE A 667 -13.60 -14.24 -0.66
N LEU A 668 -13.48 -13.79 -1.90
CA LEU A 668 -13.13 -14.62 -3.05
C LEU A 668 -11.67 -15.11 -2.97
N GLU A 669 -10.75 -14.32 -2.45
CA GLU A 669 -9.38 -14.76 -2.17
C GLU A 669 -9.36 -15.90 -1.15
N THR A 670 -10.22 -15.83 -0.13
CA THR A 670 -10.35 -16.90 0.85
C THR A 670 -10.98 -18.17 0.23
N VAL A 671 -11.99 -18.02 -0.64
CA VAL A 671 -12.57 -19.15 -1.39
C VAL A 671 -11.50 -19.83 -2.25
N GLN A 672 -10.72 -19.04 -2.98
CA GLN A 672 -9.62 -19.54 -3.81
C GLN A 672 -8.54 -20.26 -2.98
N ALA A 673 -8.12 -19.68 -1.85
CA ALA A 673 -7.10 -20.28 -1.00
C ALA A 673 -7.54 -21.59 -0.33
N LYS A 674 -8.85 -21.77 -0.12
CA LYS A 674 -9.44 -22.86 0.65
C LYS A 674 -10.44 -23.68 -0.15
N LEU A 675 -10.19 -24.03 -1.42
CA LEU A 675 -11.17 -24.71 -2.29
C LEU A 675 -11.71 -26.10 -1.83
N SER A 676 -11.55 -26.47 -0.54
CA SER A 676 -12.29 -27.51 0.18
C SER A 676 -12.99 -27.06 1.51
N LEU A 677 -12.85 -25.81 1.99
CA LEU A 677 -13.49 -25.31 3.22
C LEU A 677 -13.89 -23.84 3.13
N ALA A 678 -15.07 -23.51 3.66
CA ALA A 678 -15.70 -22.22 3.49
C ALA A 678 -14.94 -21.05 4.17
N ALA A 679 -15.11 -19.86 3.58
CA ALA A 679 -14.59 -18.59 4.09
C ALA A 679 -15.61 -17.94 5.03
N THR A 680 -15.19 -17.46 6.20
CA THR A 680 -16.12 -16.91 7.22
C THR A 680 -15.99 -15.42 7.49
N ASN A 681 -14.90 -14.75 7.12
CA ASN A 681 -14.62 -13.42 7.69
C ASN A 681 -15.32 -12.24 7.01
N ASP A 682 -15.54 -12.28 5.70
CA ASP A 682 -16.11 -11.14 4.94
C ASP A 682 -17.48 -11.44 4.29
N VAL A 683 -18.00 -12.67 4.45
CA VAL A 683 -19.38 -13.00 4.10
C VAL A 683 -20.29 -12.64 5.25
N LEU A 684 -21.28 -11.78 4.99
CA LEU A 684 -22.29 -11.43 5.99
C LEU A 684 -23.20 -12.65 6.24
N PHE A 685 -23.74 -13.22 5.17
CA PHE A 685 -24.44 -14.52 5.18
C PHE A 685 -24.62 -15.07 3.76
N ARG A 686 -24.87 -16.38 3.68
CA ARG A 686 -25.15 -17.13 2.45
C ARG A 686 -26.63 -17.47 2.36
N TYR A 687 -27.23 -17.33 1.18
CA TYR A 687 -28.58 -17.81 0.87
C TYR A 687 -28.49 -19.01 -0.07
N ASP A 688 -29.06 -20.13 0.36
CA ASP A 688 -29.20 -21.33 -0.45
C ASP A 688 -30.53 -21.28 -1.18
N ALA A 689 -30.50 -20.81 -2.42
CA ALA A 689 -31.68 -20.76 -3.26
C ALA A 689 -32.23 -22.18 -3.51
N PRO A 690 -33.56 -22.38 -3.55
CA PRO A 690 -34.15 -23.69 -3.84
C PRO A 690 -33.74 -24.27 -5.20
N ARG A 691 -33.35 -23.39 -6.15
CA ARG A 691 -32.81 -23.72 -7.47
C ARG A 691 -31.70 -22.72 -7.81
N GLY A 692 -30.54 -23.21 -8.24
CA GLY A 692 -29.40 -22.38 -8.65
C GLY A 692 -28.23 -22.43 -7.66
N PRO A 693 -27.12 -21.73 -7.98
CA PRO A 693 -25.95 -21.65 -7.12
C PRO A 693 -26.24 -20.86 -5.83
N PRO A 694 -25.47 -21.10 -4.76
CA PRO A 694 -25.56 -20.30 -3.54
C PRO A 694 -25.19 -18.84 -3.81
N GLN A 695 -25.90 -17.93 -3.14
CA GLN A 695 -25.67 -16.50 -3.24
C GLN A 695 -25.11 -15.97 -1.91
N TYR A 696 -24.12 -15.10 -1.98
CA TYR A 696 -23.39 -14.57 -0.84
C TYR A 696 -23.66 -13.09 -0.69
N ARG A 697 -24.11 -12.68 0.50
CA ARG A 697 -24.28 -11.29 0.84
C ARG A 697 -22.99 -10.73 1.39
N LEU A 698 -22.49 -9.70 0.73
CA LEU A 698 -21.28 -8.96 1.09
C LEU A 698 -21.56 -7.47 1.34
N GLY A 699 -22.71 -7.02 0.83
CA GLY A 699 -23.09 -5.62 0.67
C GLY A 699 -24.37 -5.22 1.40
N GLY A 700 -24.67 -3.92 1.33
CA GLY A 700 -25.78 -3.23 1.98
C GLY A 700 -27.12 -3.57 1.35
N GLN A 701 -28.10 -2.68 1.51
CA GLN A 701 -29.46 -2.89 1.01
C GLN A 701 -29.53 -2.93 -0.52
N ASP A 702 -28.83 -2.00 -1.17
CA ASP A 702 -28.90 -1.79 -2.64
C ASP A 702 -27.69 -2.37 -3.38
N GLU A 703 -26.75 -2.99 -2.66
CA GLU A 703 -25.57 -3.59 -3.26
C GLU A 703 -25.86 -5.00 -3.78
N PRO A 704 -25.18 -5.43 -4.86
CA PRO A 704 -25.39 -6.74 -5.43
C PRO A 704 -24.96 -7.85 -4.47
N TRP A 705 -25.44 -9.05 -4.75
CA TRP A 705 -24.96 -10.28 -4.12
C TRP A 705 -23.90 -10.91 -5.00
N MET A 706 -23.10 -11.81 -4.45
CA MET A 706 -22.11 -12.59 -5.21
C MET A 706 -22.62 -14.00 -5.45
N SER A 707 -22.47 -14.53 -6.65
CA SER A 707 -22.75 -15.92 -7.00
C SER A 707 -21.50 -16.56 -7.57
N ILE A 708 -21.25 -17.83 -7.27
CA ILE A 708 -20.09 -18.59 -7.79
C ILE A 708 -20.61 -19.77 -8.62
N THR A 709 -20.15 -19.88 -9.86
CA THR A 709 -20.54 -20.91 -10.84
C THR A 709 -19.33 -21.62 -11.45
N GLY A 710 -19.53 -22.79 -12.06
CA GLY A 710 -18.47 -23.47 -12.83
C GLY A 710 -18.32 -22.92 -14.25
N ASP A 711 -19.39 -22.37 -14.82
CA ASP A 711 -19.40 -21.86 -16.20
C ASP A 711 -18.86 -20.43 -16.27
N ALA A 712 -18.00 -20.18 -17.27
CA ALA A 712 -17.47 -18.85 -17.56
C ALA A 712 -18.60 -17.92 -18.06
N PRO A 713 -18.82 -16.76 -17.42
CA PRO A 713 -19.71 -15.76 -17.98
C PRO A 713 -19.09 -15.21 -19.29
N PRO A 714 -19.92 -14.77 -20.26
CA PRO A 714 -19.41 -14.09 -21.45
C PRO A 714 -18.52 -12.91 -21.06
N PRO A 715 -17.32 -12.75 -21.64
CA PRO A 715 -16.48 -11.59 -21.39
C PRO A 715 -17.23 -10.31 -21.73
N GLY A 716 -17.37 -9.41 -20.74
CA GLY A 716 -18.12 -8.18 -20.86
C GLY A 716 -17.43 -7.01 -20.16
N ALA A 717 -18.17 -5.91 -20.00
CA ALA A 717 -17.73 -4.76 -19.19
C ALA A 717 -18.11 -4.90 -17.71
N ASP A 718 -19.05 -5.80 -17.38
CA ASP A 718 -19.46 -6.06 -16.01
C ASP A 718 -18.38 -6.81 -15.25
N LEU A 719 -18.14 -6.40 -14.00
CA LEU A 719 -17.11 -6.98 -13.16
C LEU A 719 -17.47 -8.42 -12.76
N ALA A 720 -16.67 -9.37 -13.21
CA ALA A 720 -16.66 -10.76 -12.79
C ALA A 720 -15.24 -11.17 -12.37
N PHE A 721 -15.10 -12.32 -11.70
CA PHE A 721 -13.81 -12.84 -11.25
C PHE A 721 -13.66 -14.30 -11.65
N ARG A 722 -12.47 -14.67 -12.13
CA ARG A 722 -12.07 -16.07 -12.27
C ARG A 722 -11.42 -16.50 -10.96
N LEU A 723 -11.83 -17.65 -10.45
CA LEU A 723 -11.26 -18.36 -9.29
C LEU A 723 -10.59 -19.62 -9.82
N GLY A 724 -9.48 -20.04 -9.23
CA GLY A 724 -8.81 -21.28 -9.62
C GLY A 724 -8.49 -22.21 -8.45
N SER A 725 -8.41 -23.51 -8.75
CA SER A 725 -7.87 -24.57 -7.87
C SER A 725 -7.03 -25.57 -8.65
N PRO A 726 -6.17 -26.35 -7.97
CA PRO A 726 -5.58 -27.54 -8.58
C PRO A 726 -6.67 -28.59 -8.86
N GLY A 727 -6.62 -29.21 -10.04
CA GLY A 727 -7.51 -30.32 -10.41
C GLY A 727 -7.10 -31.64 -9.77
N GLU A 728 -8.10 -32.49 -9.49
CA GLU A 728 -7.95 -33.72 -8.69
C GLU A 728 -6.98 -34.77 -9.26
N ASN A 729 -6.79 -34.82 -10.58
CA ASN A 729 -6.15 -35.98 -11.25
C ASN A 729 -4.77 -35.71 -11.86
N ASN A 730 -4.38 -34.44 -12.06
CA ASN A 730 -3.17 -34.10 -12.83
C ASN A 730 -2.53 -32.75 -12.43
N GLY A 731 -3.08 -32.06 -11.42
CA GLY A 731 -2.60 -30.72 -11.04
C GLY A 731 -2.92 -29.61 -12.06
N SER A 732 -3.72 -29.87 -13.10
CA SER A 732 -4.16 -28.81 -14.02
C SER A 732 -5.10 -27.85 -13.32
N ALA A 733 -5.05 -26.56 -13.64
CA ALA A 733 -5.97 -25.58 -13.09
C ALA A 733 -7.43 -25.92 -13.45
N GLN A 734 -8.31 -25.92 -12.44
CA GLN A 734 -9.76 -25.90 -12.58
C GLN A 734 -10.26 -24.50 -12.22
N PHE A 735 -11.30 -24.03 -12.92
CA PHE A 735 -11.80 -22.68 -12.74
C PHE A 735 -13.26 -22.65 -12.28
N GLY A 736 -13.55 -21.69 -11.42
CA GLY A 736 -14.90 -21.21 -11.13
C GLY A 736 -14.98 -19.72 -11.42
N PHE A 737 -16.20 -19.17 -11.48
CA PHE A 737 -16.43 -17.78 -11.81
C PHE A 737 -17.38 -17.15 -10.81
N ALA A 738 -16.96 -16.01 -10.25
CA ALA A 738 -17.77 -15.21 -9.37
C ALA A 738 -18.39 -14.03 -10.14
N THR A 739 -19.70 -13.89 -10.06
CA THR A 739 -20.47 -12.83 -10.72
C THR A 739 -21.36 -12.10 -9.73
N MET A 740 -21.57 -10.82 -9.99
CA MET A 740 -22.52 -10.02 -9.23
C MET A 740 -23.94 -10.31 -9.72
N VAL A 741 -24.84 -10.63 -8.80
CA VAL A 741 -26.25 -10.95 -9.08
C VAL A 741 -27.18 -10.03 -8.29
N ALA A 742 -28.41 -9.87 -8.77
CA ALA A 742 -29.46 -9.21 -8.00
C ALA A 742 -29.74 -9.97 -6.69
N HIS A 743 -30.33 -9.28 -5.71
CA HIS A 743 -30.74 -9.93 -4.46
C HIS A 743 -31.66 -11.14 -4.73
N PRO A 744 -31.63 -12.18 -3.87
CA PRO A 744 -32.52 -13.31 -4.03
C PRO A 744 -34.00 -12.89 -3.97
N ASP A 745 -34.82 -13.51 -4.82
CA ASP A 745 -36.27 -13.28 -4.86
C ASP A 745 -36.95 -14.03 -3.73
N VAL A 746 -36.88 -13.45 -2.52
CA VAL A 746 -37.55 -13.95 -1.32
C VAL A 746 -38.83 -13.13 -1.12
N PRO A 747 -40.02 -13.76 -1.14
CA PRO A 747 -41.28 -13.07 -0.90
C PRO A 747 -41.24 -12.23 0.38
N SER A 748 -41.75 -10.99 0.32
CA SER A 748 -41.73 -10.07 1.47
C SER A 748 -42.53 -10.55 2.68
N THR A 749 -43.45 -11.49 2.47
CA THR A 749 -44.26 -12.16 3.52
C THR A 749 -43.55 -13.35 4.16
N GLN A 750 -42.40 -13.78 3.63
CA GLN A 750 -41.67 -14.92 4.13
C GLN A 750 -40.82 -14.56 5.34
N TRP A 751 -40.73 -15.49 6.29
CA TRP A 751 -39.78 -15.40 7.39
C TRP A 751 -38.50 -16.14 7.01
N VAL A 752 -37.38 -15.61 7.45
CA VAL A 752 -36.07 -16.20 7.21
C VAL A 752 -35.37 -16.45 8.53
N LYS A 753 -34.65 -17.56 8.59
CA LYS A 753 -33.92 -18.01 9.78
C LYS A 753 -32.43 -18.01 9.49
N PHE A 754 -31.69 -17.33 10.35
CA PHE A 754 -30.24 -17.36 10.39
C PHE A 754 -29.78 -18.55 11.23
N SER A 755 -29.09 -19.49 10.57
CA SER A 755 -28.42 -20.59 11.26
C SER A 755 -26.98 -20.16 11.58
N PRO A 756 -26.54 -20.24 12.86
CA PRO A 756 -25.19 -19.86 13.24
C PRO A 756 -24.13 -20.54 12.36
N ALA A 757 -23.01 -19.84 12.15
CA ALA A 757 -21.85 -20.42 11.50
C ALA A 757 -21.43 -21.73 12.20
N ALA A 758 -21.20 -22.79 11.44
CA ALA A 758 -20.71 -24.07 11.94
C ALA A 758 -19.33 -24.34 11.35
N GLY A 759 -18.30 -24.34 12.21
CA GLY A 759 -16.90 -24.44 11.77
C GLY A 759 -16.54 -23.30 10.82
N ASP A 760 -16.10 -23.66 9.62
CA ASP A 760 -15.68 -22.73 8.56
C ASP A 760 -16.83 -22.24 7.65
N GLN A 761 -18.09 -22.61 7.90
CA GLN A 761 -19.22 -22.16 7.06
C GLN A 761 -19.74 -20.78 7.48
N PRO A 762 -20.08 -19.87 6.54
CA PRO A 762 -20.76 -18.61 6.86
C PRO A 762 -22.16 -18.88 7.46
N VAL A 763 -22.76 -17.86 8.04
CA VAL A 763 -24.17 -17.92 8.45
C VAL A 763 -25.04 -18.26 7.25
N VAL A 764 -25.90 -19.27 7.40
CA VAL A 764 -26.81 -19.70 6.33
C VAL A 764 -28.21 -19.14 6.59
N LEU A 765 -28.76 -18.48 5.59
CA LEU A 765 -30.11 -17.98 5.55
C LEU A 765 -31.01 -18.99 4.84
N THR A 766 -32.01 -19.49 5.56
CA THR A 766 -33.03 -20.41 5.01
C THR A 766 -34.43 -19.86 5.23
N ALA A 767 -35.36 -20.23 4.36
CA ALA A 767 -36.78 -20.07 4.59
C ALA A 767 -37.20 -20.65 5.96
N SER A 768 -38.14 -19.99 6.63
CA SER A 768 -38.69 -20.41 7.92
C SER A 768 -40.17 -20.06 8.00
N ASP A 769 -40.87 -20.77 8.89
CA ASP A 769 -42.19 -20.36 9.34
C ASP A 769 -42.09 -19.13 10.26
N ALA A 770 -43.23 -18.48 10.49
CA ALA A 770 -43.34 -17.37 11.43
C ALA A 770 -42.89 -17.80 12.85
N PRO A 771 -42.21 -16.92 13.60
CA PRO A 771 -41.74 -17.23 14.93
C PRO A 771 -42.92 -17.53 15.87
N PRO A 772 -42.80 -18.52 16.78
CA PRO A 772 -43.84 -18.81 17.75
C PRO A 772 -44.06 -17.62 18.69
N SER A 773 -45.25 -17.50 19.28
CA SER A 773 -45.57 -16.41 20.21
C SER A 773 -44.69 -16.38 21.47
N SER A 774 -44.02 -17.49 21.80
CA SER A 774 -43.06 -17.62 22.90
C SER A 774 -41.65 -17.09 22.58
N ALA A 775 -41.38 -16.66 21.33
CA ALA A 775 -40.08 -16.18 20.92
C ALA A 775 -39.69 -14.87 21.63
N VAL A 776 -38.41 -14.71 21.98
CA VAL A 776 -37.91 -13.45 22.56
C VAL A 776 -37.81 -12.41 21.45
N LYS A 777 -38.62 -11.36 21.56
CA LYS A 777 -38.64 -10.24 20.61
C LYS A 777 -37.57 -9.21 20.99
N VAL A 778 -36.77 -8.81 20.01
CA VAL A 778 -35.68 -7.85 20.18
C VAL A 778 -35.82 -6.73 19.15
N ARG A 779 -35.79 -5.48 19.59
CA ARG A 779 -35.74 -4.32 18.70
C ARG A 779 -34.30 -4.11 18.24
N VAL A 780 -34.08 -3.98 16.92
CA VAL A 780 -32.77 -3.66 16.36
C VAL A 780 -32.82 -2.26 15.76
N THR A 781 -32.02 -1.34 16.27
CA THR A 781 -31.95 0.04 15.78
C THR A 781 -30.67 0.22 14.97
N ALA A 782 -30.83 0.66 13.73
CA ALA A 782 -29.74 0.95 12.80
C ALA A 782 -28.92 2.19 13.24
N PRO A 783 -27.73 2.40 12.65
CA PRO A 783 -26.88 3.57 12.89
C PRO A 783 -27.57 4.94 12.82
N ASP A 784 -28.53 5.09 11.92
CA ASP A 784 -29.24 6.35 11.70
C ASP A 784 -30.19 6.73 12.85
N GLY A 785 -30.38 5.82 13.83
CA GLY A 785 -31.30 5.97 14.95
C GLY A 785 -32.78 5.96 14.58
N LYS A 786 -33.11 5.84 13.27
CA LYS A 786 -34.45 5.98 12.72
C LYS A 786 -34.97 4.68 12.14
N THR A 787 -34.10 3.89 11.52
CA THR A 787 -34.46 2.60 10.93
C THR A 787 -34.44 1.54 12.02
N THR A 788 -35.61 0.97 12.33
CA THR A 788 -35.76 -0.10 13.32
C THR A 788 -36.29 -1.38 12.71
N GLY A 789 -35.64 -2.49 13.02
CA GLY A 789 -36.07 -3.85 12.70
C GLY A 789 -36.51 -4.62 13.94
N THR A 790 -37.06 -5.80 13.73
CA THR A 790 -37.44 -6.75 14.79
C THR A 790 -36.81 -8.11 14.52
N ALA A 791 -36.01 -8.59 15.47
CA ALA A 791 -35.47 -9.94 15.47
C ALA A 791 -36.16 -10.80 16.54
N TYR A 792 -36.41 -12.07 16.22
CA TYR A 792 -36.96 -13.06 17.14
C TYR A 792 -35.93 -14.13 17.42
N ILE A 793 -35.64 -14.38 18.69
CA ILE A 793 -34.73 -15.44 19.12
C ILE A 793 -35.54 -16.69 19.44
N VAL A 794 -35.32 -17.77 18.68
CA VAL A 794 -36.00 -19.07 18.78
C VAL A 794 -34.93 -20.15 18.88
N ASP A 795 -34.84 -20.86 20.00
CA ASP A 795 -33.87 -21.94 20.24
C ASP A 795 -32.40 -21.55 19.91
N GLY A 796 -31.99 -20.34 20.28
CA GLY A 796 -30.65 -19.82 20.00
C GLY A 796 -30.39 -19.44 18.53
N ARG A 797 -31.42 -19.47 17.67
CA ARG A 797 -31.40 -19.00 16.29
C ARG A 797 -32.17 -17.71 16.14
N VAL A 798 -31.89 -16.96 15.08
CA VAL A 798 -32.59 -15.70 14.81
C VAL A 798 -33.49 -15.83 13.62
N VAL A 799 -34.75 -15.42 13.82
CA VAL A 799 -35.81 -15.40 12.81
C VAL A 799 -36.23 -13.95 12.60
N VAL A 800 -36.26 -13.50 11.34
CA VAL A 800 -36.64 -12.13 10.95
C VAL A 800 -37.58 -12.19 9.76
N SER A 801 -38.35 -11.11 9.56
CA SER A 801 -39.08 -10.94 8.30
C SER A 801 -38.06 -10.77 7.16
N ALA A 802 -38.30 -11.38 6.00
CA ALA A 802 -37.41 -11.20 4.83
C ALA A 802 -37.27 -9.73 4.43
N ASN A 803 -38.33 -8.92 4.64
CA ASN A 803 -38.35 -7.49 4.36
C ASN A 803 -37.87 -6.60 5.51
N ASP A 804 -37.33 -7.17 6.60
CA ASP A 804 -36.87 -6.37 7.74
C ASP A 804 -35.79 -5.36 7.28
N PRO A 805 -35.95 -4.06 7.58
CA PRO A 805 -35.11 -3.02 7.02
C PRO A 805 -33.70 -2.99 7.62
N VAL A 806 -33.43 -3.70 8.72
CA VAL A 806 -32.13 -3.70 9.39
C VAL A 806 -31.42 -5.05 9.21
N VAL A 807 -32.10 -6.16 9.48
CA VAL A 807 -31.51 -7.50 9.51
C VAL A 807 -32.06 -8.44 8.43
N GLY A 808 -33.03 -8.02 7.63
CA GLY A 808 -33.63 -8.83 6.57
C GLY A 808 -32.71 -9.09 5.37
N VAL A 809 -33.25 -9.75 4.34
CA VAL A 809 -32.52 -10.06 3.08
C VAL A 809 -31.96 -8.80 2.42
N ARG A 810 -32.63 -7.66 2.62
CA ARG A 810 -32.22 -6.33 2.15
C ARG A 810 -31.92 -5.36 3.30
N GLY A 811 -31.59 -5.86 4.49
CA GLY A 811 -31.25 -5.05 5.66
C GLY A 811 -30.04 -4.13 5.47
N THR A 812 -29.75 -3.27 6.44
CA THR A 812 -28.61 -2.34 6.37
C THR A 812 -27.26 -3.08 6.46
N MET A 813 -26.20 -2.43 5.95
CA MET A 813 -24.82 -2.91 6.02
C MET A 813 -24.37 -3.19 7.47
N SER A 814 -24.76 -2.35 8.42
CA SER A 814 -24.38 -2.54 9.82
C SER A 814 -25.29 -3.55 10.55
N GLY A 815 -26.49 -3.82 10.04
CA GLY A 815 -27.43 -4.80 10.60
C GLY A 815 -27.17 -6.23 10.15
N ALA A 816 -26.81 -6.43 8.88
CA ALA A 816 -26.50 -7.75 8.33
C ALA A 816 -25.42 -8.54 9.10
N PRO A 817 -24.27 -7.97 9.51
CA PRO A 817 -23.27 -8.71 10.28
C PRO A 817 -23.71 -9.10 11.69
N LEU A 818 -24.81 -8.55 12.23
CA LEU A 818 -25.41 -9.06 13.49
C LEU A 818 -25.74 -10.55 13.37
N ALA A 819 -26.13 -11.01 12.18
CA ALA A 819 -26.42 -12.40 11.88
C ALA A 819 -25.30 -13.34 12.34
N ARG A 820 -24.05 -12.96 12.06
CA ARG A 820 -22.83 -13.70 12.40
C ARG A 820 -22.53 -13.72 13.89
N HIS A 821 -22.84 -12.62 14.57
CA HIS A 821 -22.52 -12.43 15.97
C HIS A 821 -23.67 -12.77 16.92
N PHE A 822 -24.77 -13.34 16.42
CA PHE A 822 -25.92 -13.66 17.27
C PHE A 822 -25.65 -14.60 18.45
N PRO A 823 -24.74 -15.58 18.38
CA PRO A 823 -24.35 -16.33 19.57
C PRO A 823 -23.77 -15.42 20.67
N GLN A 824 -22.88 -14.49 20.31
CA GLN A 824 -22.29 -13.52 21.24
C GLN A 824 -23.34 -12.49 21.71
N ILE A 825 -24.21 -12.01 20.82
CA ILE A 825 -25.29 -11.08 21.14
C ILE A 825 -26.28 -11.74 22.11
N THR A 826 -26.69 -12.99 21.87
CA THR A 826 -27.63 -13.71 22.75
C THR A 826 -27.03 -13.89 24.15
N LYS A 827 -25.73 -14.18 24.24
CA LYS A 827 -25.00 -14.18 25.52
C LYS A 827 -25.00 -12.78 26.16
N ALA A 828 -24.67 -11.74 25.40
CA ALA A 828 -24.67 -10.36 25.86
C ALA A 828 -26.06 -9.91 26.36
N MET A 829 -27.14 -10.34 25.71
CA MET A 829 -28.51 -10.11 26.13
C MET A 829 -28.84 -10.80 27.45
N ALA A 830 -28.42 -12.06 27.61
CA ALA A 830 -28.61 -12.81 28.85
C ALA A 830 -27.86 -12.15 30.02
N ASP A 831 -26.64 -11.68 29.78
CA ASP A 831 -25.84 -10.95 30.77
C ASP A 831 -26.45 -9.58 31.10
N ALA A 832 -27.00 -8.87 30.10
CA ALA A 832 -27.62 -7.57 30.27
C ALA A 832 -28.98 -7.61 31.00
N LYS A 833 -29.71 -8.73 30.93
CA LYS A 833 -30.97 -8.93 31.68
C LYS A 833 -30.81 -8.72 33.18
N GLN A 834 -29.62 -8.99 33.72
CA GLN A 834 -29.33 -8.81 35.14
C GLN A 834 -29.17 -7.33 35.53
N ASP A 835 -28.79 -6.46 34.59
CA ASP A 835 -28.23 -5.13 34.92
C ASP A 835 -28.96 -3.93 34.32
N LYS A 836 -29.80 -4.16 33.31
CA LYS A 836 -30.51 -3.11 32.55
C LYS A 836 -29.60 -2.14 31.77
N ASP A 837 -28.28 -2.31 31.82
CA ASP A 837 -27.29 -1.59 31.01
C ASP A 837 -26.93 -2.37 29.73
N PHE A 838 -26.32 -1.70 28.76
CA PHE A 838 -25.90 -2.30 27.50
C PHE A 838 -24.58 -3.07 27.65
N ARG A 839 -24.38 -4.07 26.79
CA ARG A 839 -23.12 -4.77 26.56
C ARG A 839 -22.62 -4.44 25.17
N ALA A 840 -21.36 -4.04 25.03
CA ALA A 840 -20.79 -3.86 23.70
C ALA A 840 -20.35 -5.20 23.11
N VAL A 841 -20.72 -5.45 21.87
CA VAL A 841 -20.27 -6.58 21.07
C VAL A 841 -19.70 -6.03 19.77
N ARG A 842 -18.46 -6.38 19.43
CA ARG A 842 -17.89 -6.07 18.12
C ARG A 842 -18.65 -6.88 17.07
N VAL A 843 -19.23 -6.19 16.08
CA VAL A 843 -20.03 -6.79 15.01
C VAL A 843 -19.28 -6.80 13.68
N ASP A 844 -18.44 -5.79 13.48
CA ASP A 844 -17.48 -5.71 12.37
C ASP A 844 -16.32 -4.79 12.81
N ASP A 845 -15.30 -4.64 11.97
CA ASP A 845 -14.27 -3.62 12.18
C ASP A 845 -14.85 -2.19 12.16
N ASP A 846 -15.97 -2.02 11.44
CA ASP A 846 -16.65 -0.74 11.25
C ASP A 846 -17.93 -0.57 12.07
N ALA A 847 -18.27 -1.51 12.97
CA ALA A 847 -19.50 -1.41 13.76
C ALA A 847 -19.46 -2.17 15.09
N VAL A 848 -20.13 -1.60 16.09
CA VAL A 848 -20.34 -2.20 17.41
C VAL A 848 -21.83 -2.23 17.74
N ALA A 849 -22.29 -3.35 18.28
CA ALA A 849 -23.64 -3.49 18.81
C ALA A 849 -23.65 -3.26 20.32
N PHE A 850 -24.56 -2.40 20.77
CA PHE A 850 -24.94 -2.24 22.17
C PHE A 850 -26.16 -3.07 22.41
N VAL A 851 -25.99 -4.11 23.21
CA VAL A 851 -26.98 -5.15 23.42
C VAL A 851 -27.51 -5.05 24.83
N ASN A 852 -28.84 -4.90 24.99
CA ASN A 852 -29.52 -5.09 26.28
C ASN A 852 -30.58 -6.19 26.17
N ALA A 853 -31.44 -6.36 27.18
CA ALA A 853 -32.46 -7.41 27.21
C ALA A 853 -33.54 -7.33 26.11
N GLU A 854 -33.82 -6.13 25.59
CA GLU A 854 -34.96 -5.85 24.70
C GLU A 854 -34.55 -5.12 23.40
N GLU A 855 -33.33 -4.58 23.35
CA GLU A 855 -32.84 -3.68 22.32
C GLU A 855 -31.38 -3.96 21.96
N ILE A 856 -31.10 -3.93 20.66
CA ILE A 856 -29.77 -3.86 20.05
C ILE A 856 -29.67 -2.52 19.34
N ARG A 857 -28.70 -1.68 19.71
CA ARG A 857 -28.35 -0.46 18.97
C ARG A 857 -27.04 -0.67 18.25
N ILE A 858 -27.02 -0.47 16.95
CA ILE A 858 -25.79 -0.56 16.17
C ILE A 858 -25.21 0.84 16.07
N ALA A 859 -23.96 1.01 16.49
CA ALA A 859 -23.22 2.23 16.22
C ALA A 859 -22.12 1.93 15.19
N PRO A 860 -22.09 2.66 14.07
CA PRO A 860 -21.00 2.58 13.12
C PRO A 860 -19.76 3.18 13.76
N ALA A 861 -18.58 2.82 13.28
CA ALA A 861 -17.35 3.18 13.94
C ALA A 861 -17.12 4.71 13.91
N ASP A 862 -17.65 5.45 12.94
CA ASP A 862 -17.68 6.92 12.85
C ASP A 862 -18.57 7.60 13.89
N HIS A 863 -19.42 6.85 14.59
CA HIS A 863 -20.11 7.36 15.76
C HIS A 863 -19.09 7.83 16.82
N PRO A 864 -19.27 9.01 17.46
CA PRO A 864 -18.26 9.67 18.30
C PRO A 864 -17.55 8.82 19.37
N TRP A 865 -18.22 7.78 19.88
CA TRP A 865 -17.65 6.88 20.89
C TRP A 865 -17.48 5.42 20.41
N ALA A 866 -17.99 5.04 19.23
CA ALA A 866 -17.95 3.65 18.76
C ALA A 866 -16.52 3.18 18.44
N ALA A 867 -15.71 4.04 17.80
CA ALA A 867 -14.29 3.78 17.56
C ALA A 867 -13.53 3.45 18.85
N ARG A 868 -13.81 4.18 19.94
CA ARG A 868 -13.18 4.02 21.24
C ARG A 868 -13.63 2.72 21.93
N VAL A 869 -14.90 2.35 21.77
CA VAL A 869 -15.42 1.05 22.25
C VAL A 869 -14.79 -0.10 21.46
N LEU A 870 -14.66 0.02 20.14
CA LEU A 870 -14.02 -0.97 19.29
C LEU A 870 -12.55 -1.17 19.66
N ASP A 871 -11.83 -0.10 19.99
CA ASP A 871 -10.46 -0.13 20.50
C ASP A 871 -10.39 -0.86 21.85
N ALA A 872 -11.27 -0.50 22.80
CA ALA A 872 -11.35 -1.13 24.12
C ALA A 872 -11.72 -2.63 24.06
N LEU A 873 -12.50 -3.05 23.07
CA LEU A 873 -12.84 -4.45 22.83
C LEU A 873 -11.63 -5.27 22.33
N GLY A 874 -10.65 -4.60 21.71
CA GLY A 874 -9.51 -5.23 21.06
C GLY A 874 -9.86 -5.98 19.77
N PRO A 875 -8.85 -6.47 19.02
CA PRO A 875 -9.05 -7.18 17.74
C PRO A 875 -9.61 -8.60 17.89
N ALA A 876 -9.62 -9.17 19.10
CA ALA A 876 -10.20 -10.49 19.38
C ALA A 876 -11.53 -10.32 20.12
N ALA A 877 -12.47 -11.25 19.92
CA ALA A 877 -13.66 -11.38 20.78
C ALA A 877 -13.20 -11.78 22.19
N THR A 878 -12.71 -10.80 22.95
CA THR A 878 -12.37 -11.01 24.35
C THR A 878 -13.66 -11.47 25.06
N PRO A 879 -13.57 -12.41 26.02
CA PRO A 879 -14.75 -12.83 26.78
C PRO A 879 -15.34 -11.70 27.63
N TYR A 880 -14.63 -10.57 27.71
CA TYR A 880 -15.03 -9.36 28.40
C TYR A 880 -15.89 -8.47 27.49
N MET A 881 -17.20 -8.49 27.71
CA MET A 881 -18.13 -7.54 27.09
C MET A 881 -18.28 -6.33 28.02
N PRO A 882 -17.68 -5.16 27.71
CA PRO A 882 -17.75 -4.00 28.56
C PRO A 882 -19.22 -3.58 28.71
N MET A 883 -19.61 -3.31 29.96
CA MET A 883 -20.94 -2.82 30.26
C MET A 883 -20.96 -1.29 30.10
N LEU A 884 -21.99 -0.78 29.45
CA LEU A 884 -22.13 0.62 29.08
C LEU A 884 -23.53 1.13 29.38
N ARG A 885 -23.62 2.36 29.87
CA ARG A 885 -24.87 3.11 29.97
C ARG A 885 -24.92 4.20 28.92
N LEU A 886 -25.91 4.13 28.03
CA LEU A 886 -26.09 5.12 26.96
C LEU A 886 -27.07 6.22 27.41
N ASN A 887 -26.60 7.48 27.43
CA ASN A 887 -27.38 8.67 27.79
C ASN A 887 -27.30 9.68 26.63
N GLY A 888 -28.26 9.65 25.69
CA GLY A 888 -28.17 10.44 24.46
C GLY A 888 -26.94 10.06 23.65
N ASP A 889 -26.11 11.04 23.31
CA ASP A 889 -24.88 10.86 22.52
C ASP A 889 -23.67 10.44 23.37
N VAL A 890 -23.87 10.15 24.67
CA VAL A 890 -22.79 9.76 25.59
C VAL A 890 -22.91 8.28 25.98
N ALA A 891 -21.80 7.55 25.92
CA ALA A 891 -21.68 6.18 26.45
C ALA A 891 -20.81 6.18 27.70
N HIS A 892 -21.32 5.72 28.84
CA HIS A 892 -20.58 5.61 30.10
C HIS A 892 -20.17 4.16 30.36
N PHE A 893 -18.88 3.89 30.56
CA PHE A 893 -18.41 2.57 31.00
C PHE A 893 -18.86 2.28 32.44
N VAL A 894 -19.38 1.07 32.67
CA VAL A 894 -19.89 0.61 33.96
C VAL A 894 -19.09 -0.63 34.39
N GLY A 895 -18.12 -0.45 35.28
CA GLY A 895 -17.35 -1.55 35.85
C GLY A 895 -18.17 -2.33 36.88
N LYS A 896 -18.12 -3.68 36.82
CA LYS A 896 -18.94 -4.58 37.65
C LYS A 896 -18.13 -5.48 38.60
N ASN A 897 -16.89 -5.11 38.88
CA ASN A 897 -16.04 -5.92 39.74
C ASN A 897 -16.56 -5.86 41.19
N GLU A 898 -17.17 -6.95 41.65
CA GLU A 898 -17.21 -7.26 43.08
C GLU A 898 -15.81 -7.64 43.50
N LEU A 899 -15.24 -6.73 44.25
CA LEU A 899 -13.97 -6.95 44.87
C LEU A 899 -14.12 -8.09 45.97
N ARG A 900 -13.08 -8.80 46.46
CA ARG A 900 -13.20 -9.85 47.53
C ARG A 900 -12.34 -9.55 48.77
N ASP A 901 -12.75 -10.07 49.93
CA ASP A 901 -12.19 -9.84 51.27
C ASP A 901 -10.95 -10.73 51.56
N MET A 902 -9.85 -10.15 52.05
CA MET A 902 -8.63 -10.84 52.49
C MET A 902 -7.97 -10.04 53.63
N PRO A 903 -7.44 -10.68 54.70
CA PRO A 903 -6.81 -9.97 55.82
C PRO A 903 -5.41 -9.45 55.45
N ASP A 904 -5.06 -8.28 56.00
CA ASP A 904 -3.74 -7.61 56.09
C ASP A 904 -3.20 -6.76 54.90
N THR A 905 -3.45 -5.44 55.00
CA THR A 905 -2.59 -4.26 54.69
C THR A 905 -1.74 -4.13 53.42
N ARG A 906 -2.12 -4.73 52.28
CA ARG A 906 -1.72 -4.25 50.92
C ARG A 906 -2.87 -4.47 49.92
N LEU A 907 -3.30 -3.44 49.20
CA LEU A 907 -4.49 -3.50 48.34
C LEU A 907 -4.12 -3.43 46.85
N ARG A 908 -4.24 -4.57 46.14
CA ARG A 908 -4.51 -4.62 44.69
C ARG A 908 -6.03 -4.67 44.51
N HIS A 909 -6.56 -4.17 43.39
CA HIS A 909 -8.00 -4.13 43.04
C HIS A 909 -8.79 -5.39 43.56
N GLY A 910 -9.40 -5.25 44.76
CA GLY A 910 -10.11 -6.21 45.66
C GLY A 910 -10.75 -5.43 46.88
N LYS A 911 -11.73 -5.91 47.70
CA LYS A 911 -12.90 -5.09 48.23
C LYS A 911 -12.62 -4.32 49.52
N LEU A 912 -13.44 -3.27 49.75
CA LEU A 912 -13.73 -2.70 51.07
C LEU A 912 -14.78 -3.54 51.82
N GLY A 913 -14.48 -3.94 53.07
CA GLY A 913 -15.46 -4.38 54.07
C GLY A 913 -16.04 -3.21 54.87
N ASP A 914 -17.17 -3.44 55.54
CA ASP A 914 -17.90 -2.46 56.35
C ASP A 914 -17.02 -1.78 57.41
N VAL A 915 -17.01 -0.45 57.37
CA VAL A 915 -16.74 0.39 58.54
C VAL A 915 -18.09 0.91 58.99
N GLU A 916 -18.42 0.69 60.26
CA GLU A 916 -19.69 1.14 60.84
C GLU A 916 -20.00 2.60 60.44
N ASN A 917 -21.15 2.77 59.77
CA ASN A 917 -21.82 4.04 59.39
C ASN A 917 -21.42 4.80 58.11
N HIS A 918 -20.68 4.26 57.14
CA HIS A 918 -20.48 4.98 55.85
C HIS A 918 -20.79 4.15 54.59
N ARG A 919 -21.69 4.68 53.73
CA ARG A 919 -22.15 4.06 52.48
C ARG A 919 -21.04 4.03 51.42
N TYR A 920 -20.85 2.86 50.79
CA TYR A 920 -19.93 2.60 49.67
C TYR A 920 -19.97 3.67 48.55
N VAL A 921 -18.78 4.13 48.12
CA VAL A 921 -18.61 4.94 46.91
C VAL A 921 -18.29 4.02 45.74
N TYR A 922 -19.24 3.88 44.81
CA TYR A 922 -18.96 3.34 43.48
C TYR A 922 -18.04 4.33 42.74
N ILE A 923 -16.82 3.92 42.39
CA ILE A 923 -16.02 4.67 41.42
C ILE A 923 -16.65 4.44 40.05
N ARG A 924 -17.53 5.36 39.64
CA ARG A 924 -18.01 5.46 38.26
C ARG A 924 -16.94 6.20 37.47
N SER A 925 -16.29 5.56 36.51
CA SER A 925 -15.53 6.28 35.50
C SER A 925 -16.53 6.92 34.53
N THR A 926 -16.78 8.22 34.70
CA THR A 926 -17.63 8.98 33.80
C THR A 926 -16.84 9.26 32.53
N LEU A 927 -17.24 8.69 31.39
CA LEU A 927 -16.86 9.23 30.08
C LEU A 927 -17.66 10.52 29.90
N ALA A 928 -17.09 11.67 30.23
CA ALA A 928 -17.66 12.97 29.95
C ALA A 928 -16.92 13.57 28.74
N GLN A 929 -17.70 14.14 27.82
CA GLN A 929 -17.20 14.78 26.61
C GLN A 929 -16.99 16.28 26.90
N GLN A 930 -15.76 16.65 27.28
CA GLN A 930 -15.15 17.96 27.06
C GLN A 930 -13.74 17.90 27.66
N ASP A 931 -12.73 18.08 26.82
CA ASP A 931 -11.32 18.28 27.17
C ASP A 931 -10.56 17.09 27.81
N GLY A 932 -9.89 16.27 26.99
CA GLY A 932 -8.80 15.39 27.45
C GLY A 932 -8.84 13.92 26.99
N PRO A 933 -7.69 13.22 27.00
CA PRO A 933 -7.52 11.86 26.48
C PRO A 933 -8.25 10.82 27.36
N ILE A 934 -8.66 9.69 26.76
CA ILE A 934 -9.06 8.52 27.57
C ILE A 934 -7.79 7.98 28.23
N LEU A 935 -7.62 8.29 29.50
CA LEU A 935 -6.70 7.58 30.37
C LEU A 935 -7.36 6.29 30.86
N SER A 936 -7.29 5.24 30.05
CA SER A 936 -7.14 3.87 30.58
C SER A 936 -5.72 3.33 30.37
N SER A 937 -4.85 4.14 29.75
CA SER A 937 -3.42 3.83 29.58
C SER A 937 -2.51 4.44 30.65
N SER A 938 -2.99 5.31 31.55
CA SER A 938 -2.15 5.87 32.63
C SER A 938 -2.39 5.28 34.02
N LEU A 939 -3.43 4.47 34.20
CA LEU A 939 -3.49 3.60 35.36
C LEU A 939 -2.97 2.26 34.90
N ASP A 940 -1.70 2.02 35.20
CA ASP A 940 -1.13 0.70 35.13
C ASP A 940 -2.13 -0.26 35.81
N ARG A 941 -2.44 -1.39 35.16
CA ARG A 941 -3.41 -2.37 35.71
C ARG A 941 -2.99 -2.87 37.10
N GLU A 942 -1.75 -2.58 37.49
CA GLU A 942 -1.14 -2.87 38.78
C GLU A 942 -0.86 -1.62 39.66
N LEU A 943 -1.57 -0.49 39.50
CA LEU A 943 -1.36 0.65 40.40
C LEU A 943 -1.79 0.30 41.83
N ASN A 944 -0.84 0.29 42.76
CA ASN A 944 -1.12 0.20 44.20
C ASN A 944 -1.59 1.59 44.70
N VAL A 945 -2.73 1.62 45.37
CA VAL A 945 -3.24 2.83 46.03
C VAL A 945 -3.46 2.55 47.50
N THR A 946 -3.12 3.52 48.35
CA THR A 946 -3.43 3.49 49.79
C THR A 946 -4.50 4.52 50.07
N PHE A 947 -5.57 4.13 50.77
CA PHE A 947 -6.60 5.06 51.21
C PHE A 947 -6.27 5.55 52.61
N ARG A 948 -6.32 6.86 52.82
CA ARG A 948 -6.08 7.46 54.13
C ARG A 948 -7.21 8.39 54.52
N GLU A 949 -7.79 8.13 55.68
CA GLU A 949 -8.73 9.02 56.32
C GLU A 949 -7.95 10.15 57.01
N THR A 950 -8.27 11.40 56.70
CA THR A 950 -7.67 12.57 57.36
C THR A 950 -8.77 13.54 57.81
N GLU A 951 -8.57 14.15 58.97
CA GLU A 951 -9.49 15.16 59.51
C GLU A 951 -9.02 16.54 59.04
N VAL A 952 -9.83 17.23 58.24
CA VAL A 952 -9.54 18.63 57.88
C VAL A 952 -10.16 19.52 58.94
N ARG A 953 -9.31 20.22 59.71
CA ARG A 953 -9.76 21.30 60.59
C ARG A 953 -9.75 22.61 59.83
N GLU A 954 -10.86 22.92 59.16
CA GLU A 954 -11.13 24.28 58.70
C GLU A 954 -12.28 24.90 59.50
N ASP A 955 -12.20 26.19 59.77
CA ASP A 955 -13.27 26.96 60.41
C ASP A 955 -14.43 27.16 59.42
N VAL A 956 -15.41 26.27 59.45
CA VAL A 956 -16.59 26.34 58.56
C VAL A 956 -17.54 27.45 59.01
N ARG A 957 -17.87 28.38 58.09
CA ARG A 957 -18.95 29.37 58.30
C ARG A 957 -20.32 28.69 58.33
N GLU A 958 -21.15 29.03 59.33
CA GLU A 958 -22.54 28.57 59.46
C GLU A 958 -23.32 28.75 58.14
N GLY A 959 -23.83 27.64 57.57
CA GLY A 959 -24.71 27.65 56.40
C GLY A 959 -24.52 26.54 55.37
N SER A 960 -23.50 25.68 55.49
CA SER A 960 -23.29 24.57 54.54
C SER A 960 -24.17 23.35 54.86
N LEU A 961 -25.02 22.96 53.90
CA LEU A 961 -25.81 21.73 53.90
C LEU A 961 -24.88 20.50 53.92
N ALA A 962 -25.28 19.47 54.69
CA ALA A 962 -24.59 18.20 54.90
C ALA A 962 -23.68 17.76 53.73
N LEU A 963 -22.37 17.91 53.93
CA LEU A 963 -21.35 17.43 53.02
C LEU A 963 -21.17 15.92 53.23
N GLY A 964 -21.26 15.16 52.14
CA GLY A 964 -20.78 13.77 52.13
C GLY A 964 -19.24 13.74 52.22
N PRO A 965 -18.63 12.57 52.46
CA PRO A 965 -17.17 12.45 52.54
C PRO A 965 -16.53 13.02 51.27
N GLU A 966 -15.56 13.93 51.45
CA GLU A 966 -14.83 14.54 50.36
C GLU A 966 -13.68 13.61 49.95
N ILE A 967 -13.61 13.24 48.66
CA ILE A 967 -12.50 12.44 48.12
C ILE A 967 -11.56 13.37 47.39
N ARG A 968 -10.27 13.30 47.70
CA ARG A 968 -9.23 14.06 46.99
C ARG A 968 -8.19 13.13 46.38
N TRP A 969 -7.73 13.45 45.17
CA TRP A 969 -6.72 12.71 44.42
C TRP A 969 -5.52 13.61 44.10
N ASP A 970 -4.30 13.11 44.25
CA ASP A 970 -3.08 13.86 43.90
C ASP A 970 -2.71 13.69 42.42
N PHE A 971 -2.60 14.83 41.73
CA PHE A 971 -2.18 14.89 40.31
C PHE A 971 -0.73 15.42 40.17
N GLY A 972 0.16 15.05 41.08
CA GLY A 972 1.60 15.32 40.98
C GLY A 972 2.02 16.76 41.29
N ALA A 973 1.12 17.57 41.86
CA ALA A 973 1.42 18.95 42.32
C ALA A 973 0.37 19.52 43.30
N GLN A 974 -0.86 19.00 43.33
CA GLN A 974 -1.93 19.47 44.22
C GLN A 974 -3.01 18.39 44.40
N TRP A 975 -3.63 18.38 45.59
CA TRP A 975 -4.80 17.56 45.91
C TRP A 975 -6.06 18.16 45.26
N SER A 976 -6.64 17.46 44.29
CA SER A 976 -7.86 17.90 43.61
C SER A 976 -9.10 17.19 44.18
N ARG A 977 -10.16 17.95 44.44
CA ARG A 977 -11.46 17.43 44.89
C ARG A 977 -12.17 16.66 43.77
N PHE A 978 -12.67 15.48 44.09
CA PHE A 978 -13.47 14.67 43.17
C PHE A 978 -14.94 15.10 43.28
N ASP A 979 -15.34 16.11 42.52
CA ASP A 979 -16.71 16.62 42.63
C ASP A 979 -17.75 15.65 42.06
N ARG A 980 -18.77 15.32 42.87
CA ARG A 980 -20.04 14.78 42.37
C ARG A 980 -20.76 15.89 41.63
N VAL A 981 -21.09 15.69 40.36
CA VAL A 981 -22.05 16.53 39.64
C VAL A 981 -23.37 16.56 40.43
N PRO A 982 -23.93 17.74 40.78
CA PRO A 982 -25.21 17.79 41.49
C PRO A 982 -26.35 17.32 40.58
N PRO A 983 -27.46 16.81 41.13
CA PRO A 983 -28.66 16.59 40.33
C PRO A 983 -29.14 17.93 39.77
N GLN A 984 -29.31 18.00 38.45
CA GLN A 984 -29.79 19.18 37.74
C GLN A 984 -31.07 19.74 38.36
N GLY A 985 -31.03 21.00 38.76
CA GLY A 985 -32.19 21.71 39.30
C GLY A 985 -31.88 23.16 39.64
N GLY A 986 -31.49 23.97 38.65
CA GLY A 986 -31.32 25.41 38.85
C GLY A 986 -30.90 26.14 37.59
N ARG A 987 -31.79 26.97 37.04
CA ARG A 987 -31.48 27.90 35.94
C ARG A 987 -30.58 29.02 36.50
N GLY A 988 -29.34 29.09 36.04
CA GLY A 988 -28.40 30.19 36.32
C GLY A 988 -27.18 30.09 35.41
N ASN A 989 -26.76 31.23 34.86
CA ASN A 989 -25.86 31.42 33.71
C ASN A 989 -24.56 30.57 33.67
N PRO A 990 -24.01 30.27 32.47
CA PRO A 990 -22.74 29.55 32.32
C PRO A 990 -21.53 30.41 32.75
N PRO A 991 -20.47 29.81 33.35
CA PRO A 991 -19.21 30.51 33.61
C PRO A 991 -18.36 30.63 32.32
N PRO A 992 -17.39 31.56 32.27
CA PRO A 992 -16.60 31.83 31.05
C PRO A 992 -15.56 30.72 30.80
N PRO A 993 -15.18 30.46 29.53
CA PRO A 993 -14.22 29.42 29.18
C PRO A 993 -12.79 29.96 29.32
N GLY A 994 -11.95 29.31 30.12
CA GLY A 994 -10.51 29.57 30.11
C GLY A 994 -9.81 29.35 31.45
N GLY A 995 -9.47 28.10 31.75
CA GLY A 995 -8.45 27.74 32.74
C GLY A 995 -7.48 26.74 32.10
N ARG A 996 -6.28 27.20 31.72
CA ARG A 996 -5.22 26.33 31.17
C ARG A 996 -4.65 25.43 32.27
N ILE A 997 -4.44 24.16 31.97
CA ILE A 997 -3.70 23.20 32.81
C ILE A 997 -2.19 23.33 32.48
N PRO A 998 -1.29 23.52 33.46
CA PRO A 998 0.14 23.43 33.23
C PRO A 998 0.61 21.97 33.30
N VAL A 999 1.37 21.53 32.30
CA VAL A 999 2.04 20.22 32.24
C VAL A 999 3.39 20.30 32.97
N PRO A 1000 3.79 19.35 33.83
CA PRO A 1000 5.06 19.42 34.55
C PRO A 1000 6.25 19.09 33.63
N GLY A 1001 7.14 20.06 33.43
CA GLY A 1001 8.49 19.85 32.91
C GLY A 1001 9.52 20.00 34.03
N ASN A 1002 10.51 19.10 34.04
CA ASN A 1002 11.67 19.15 34.93
C ASN A 1002 12.35 20.53 34.90
N ASN A 1003 12.38 21.24 36.01
CA ASN A 1003 13.33 22.34 36.24
C ASN A 1003 13.72 22.41 37.73
N ASN A 1004 15.03 22.44 37.97
CA ASN A 1004 15.66 22.63 39.27
C ASN A 1004 15.42 24.07 39.82
N PRO A 1005 15.29 24.26 41.14
CA PRO A 1005 15.12 25.60 41.72
C PRO A 1005 16.43 26.23 42.21
N VAL A 1006 16.54 27.55 42.05
CA VAL A 1006 17.48 28.44 42.77
C VAL A 1006 16.63 29.50 43.52
N PRO A 1007 16.95 29.93 44.76
CA PRO A 1007 15.92 30.44 45.68
C PRO A 1007 15.98 31.95 46.01
N THR A 1008 14.87 32.42 46.62
CA THR A 1008 14.63 33.59 47.51
C THR A 1008 14.43 34.98 46.84
N SER A 1009 13.60 35.92 47.32
CA SER A 1009 13.10 36.23 48.68
C SER A 1009 11.85 37.17 48.71
N THR A 1010 10.99 36.99 49.74
CA THR A 1010 10.18 37.93 50.58
C THR A 1010 9.64 39.27 50.05
N SER A 1011 8.41 39.71 50.35
CA SER A 1011 7.98 40.18 51.70
C SER A 1011 6.45 40.41 51.81
N ALA A 1012 5.95 40.31 53.03
CA ALA A 1012 4.56 40.50 53.47
C ALA A 1012 4.25 41.92 53.96
N THR A 1013 2.97 42.31 54.01
CA THR A 1013 2.45 43.17 55.09
C THR A 1013 0.95 42.96 55.38
N THR A 1014 0.65 43.05 56.67
CA THR A 1014 -0.56 42.75 57.44
C THR A 1014 -1.42 43.99 57.76
N THR A 1015 -2.72 43.79 58.06
CA THR A 1015 -3.47 44.67 58.99
C THR A 1015 -4.68 43.97 59.67
N THR A 1016 -4.48 43.70 60.97
CA THR A 1016 -5.32 43.73 62.21
C THR A 1016 -6.87 43.65 62.26
N ALA A 1017 -7.32 42.85 63.24
CA ALA A 1017 -8.68 42.52 63.75
C ALA A 1017 -9.32 43.59 64.70
N PRO A 1018 -10.56 43.45 65.30
CA PRO A 1018 -10.85 42.53 66.44
C PRO A 1018 -12.37 42.09 66.54
N PRO A 1019 -12.94 41.66 67.71
CA PRO A 1019 -13.01 40.27 68.17
C PRO A 1019 -14.44 39.76 68.52
N GLY A 1020 -14.58 38.46 68.79
CA GLY A 1020 -15.53 37.96 69.80
C GLY A 1020 -16.61 36.99 69.32
N GLY A 1021 -16.44 35.71 69.68
CA GLY A 1021 -17.49 34.70 69.64
C GLY A 1021 -16.90 33.31 69.78
N ALA A 1022 -17.02 32.70 70.97
CA ALA A 1022 -16.58 31.32 71.19
C ALA A 1022 -17.49 30.37 70.38
N ALA A 1023 -16.98 29.83 69.27
CA ALA A 1023 -17.58 28.70 68.58
C ALA A 1023 -17.04 27.39 69.18
N LYS A 1024 -17.95 26.47 69.49
CA LYS A 1024 -17.62 25.10 69.92
C LYS A 1024 -16.87 24.37 68.80
N PRO A 1025 -15.93 23.44 69.10
CA PRO A 1025 -15.36 22.59 68.08
C PRO A 1025 -16.48 21.76 67.44
N VAL A 1026 -16.75 22.02 66.17
CA VAL A 1026 -17.54 21.11 65.32
C VAL A 1026 -16.58 20.00 64.88
N ARG A 1027 -17.09 18.77 64.88
CA ARG A 1027 -16.38 17.56 64.45
C ARG A 1027 -15.82 17.80 63.03
N GLY A 1028 -14.52 17.56 62.82
CA GLY A 1028 -13.91 17.79 61.52
C GLY A 1028 -14.52 16.88 60.46
N ASP A 1029 -14.66 17.38 59.23
CA ASP A 1029 -15.11 16.56 58.11
C ASP A 1029 -14.00 15.56 57.76
N VAL A 1030 -14.40 14.30 57.62
CA VAL A 1030 -13.54 13.21 57.19
C VAL A 1030 -13.28 13.34 55.68
N VAL A 1031 -12.01 13.50 55.30
CA VAL A 1031 -11.56 13.50 53.91
C VAL A 1031 -10.82 12.20 53.63
N LEU A 1032 -11.22 11.50 52.55
CA LEU A 1032 -10.54 10.30 52.09
C LEU A 1032 -9.51 10.69 51.03
N LEU A 1033 -8.23 10.59 51.36
CA LEU A 1033 -7.13 10.75 50.42
C LEU A 1033 -6.85 9.43 49.72
N VAL A 1034 -6.74 9.46 48.39
CA VAL A 1034 -6.27 8.31 47.60
C VAL A 1034 -4.81 8.55 47.24
N CYS A 1035 -3.91 7.79 47.87
CA CYS A 1035 -2.46 7.94 47.74
C CYS A 1035 -1.92 6.92 46.73
N PRO A 1036 -1.57 7.32 45.49
CA PRO A 1036 -0.93 6.44 44.53
C PRO A 1036 0.53 6.14 44.92
N ASP A 1037 0.96 4.89 44.79
CA ASP A 1037 2.34 4.48 45.04
C ASP A 1037 3.25 4.91 43.87
N THR A 1038 3.61 6.19 43.86
CA THR A 1038 4.39 6.83 42.79
C THR A 1038 5.90 6.81 43.06
N GLY A 1039 6.36 6.14 44.13
CA GLY A 1039 7.75 6.15 44.56
C GLY A 1039 8.25 7.50 45.12
N ARG A 1040 7.37 8.48 45.29
CA ARG A 1040 7.66 9.80 45.91
C ARG A 1040 6.85 9.95 47.20
N PRO A 1041 7.42 10.53 48.28
CA PRO A 1041 6.65 10.84 49.48
C PRO A 1041 5.64 11.96 49.16
N LEU A 1042 4.35 11.63 49.21
CA LEU A 1042 3.26 12.59 49.02
C LEU A 1042 2.89 13.21 50.37
N GLU A 1043 2.85 14.54 50.45
CA GLU A 1043 2.49 15.28 51.65
C GLU A 1043 1.02 14.97 52.04
N GLY A 1044 0.82 14.46 53.27
CA GLY A 1044 -0.46 13.90 53.74
C GLY A 1044 -0.58 12.38 53.63
N CYS A 1045 0.30 11.70 52.88
CA CYS A 1045 0.31 10.23 52.73
C CYS A 1045 1.37 9.50 53.58
N SER A 1046 2.35 10.21 54.16
CA SER A 1046 3.30 9.65 55.13
C SER A 1046 2.77 9.77 56.56
N GLN A 1047 3.04 8.75 57.41
CA GLN A 1047 2.53 8.58 58.78
C GLN A 1047 2.35 9.87 59.60
#